data_AF-A0A0A2FA18-F1
#
_entry.id   AF-A0A0A2FA18-F1
#
_cell.length_a   1.000
_cell.length_b   1.000
_cell.length_c   1.000
_cell.angle_alpha   90.00
_cell.angle_beta   90.00
_cell.angle_gamma   90.00
#
_symmetry.space_group_name_H-M   'P 1'
#
loop_
_entity.id
_entity.type
_entity.pdbx_description
1 polymer ?
#
loop_
_entity_poly.entity_id
_entity_poly.type
_entity_poly.pdbx_seq_one_letter_code
_entity_poly.pdbx_strand_id
1 'polypeptide(L)'
;MKENKLFRIGILAIVALMLTGCKGSDTHFITDADFRKQVQEDLRVKREALSEGNLFEVLERDSLRTEEREALEFLYAYMTLPDIVDYSGDFYLQNVRESFRAREEMSWGKEVPEQLFRHFVLPIRVNNENLDSSRMVFYAELKERVKGMSMKEAALEVNHWCHEKATYSPSDPRTRSPLATVKNALGRCGEESTFTVAALRSVGIPARQVYTPRWAHTDDNHAWVEVWVDGKWHFIGACEPAAELNDAWFNSSVVRAMLTHTRVFGRYEGPEEKLLRTANYTEINCIDNYAPTEMIEVKVTDRSGAVVEGADIRFCIYNYSEFYPVVTKQSDAQGQASLRVGKGDMLIWAAKDGLFGYALSKADDRKPLTIVLDSFEAQPEWADFKIVPPAGDPIPTTCSPQQISTNDARLLREDSIRAAYEATFATAEQSAAMAAELGVDAPALTGILQTSRGNHADIEGFLRSVEAGKARQRAMDLLQTVSPKDLTDTPESLLKALFRDMAEPAPEAASGEAYRHHLRYVASPRIYTEMLSSFVPALRGILSTEEQQAMRQDPAELVRWVSSNIRLDTLYNTQYTTITPAGVWRAKRADLRSMGIFFVAMARTLGIPARYDEVTGKIQYSKQLIPLRWSDVNLRESKTALKEQGSLALDYTPTALAPNPNYYSRFTVAEMQPSGIIRTLYYDENEPTDLKTLFDRPKEMNAGHYFLVTGTRMASGSVLCRMRKFTVEAGKTTRQPLELLHDSTDIQVIGSINAEQLYHDLSHAEDRSLLSTTGRGYFAMAILGAGQEPTNHALKDLEKVKADFEQWGRKLILLFPDADGYKRYKPADFPSLPETAVFGLDIQGRNAAMIREAANLPNATNLPIVIIADSFGRVVFVRQGYTIGLGEQMMQVIRRL
;
A
#
# COMPACT_ATOMS: atom_id res chain seq x y z
N MET A 1 84.28 21.10 -19.61
CA MET A 1 83.52 19.86 -19.91
C MET A 1 83.86 18.85 -18.82
N LYS A 2 83.10 18.65 -17.73
CA LYS A 2 81.91 17.78 -17.71
C LYS A 2 81.07 17.92 -16.42
N GLU A 3 81.32 18.88 -15.54
CA GLU A 3 80.72 18.86 -14.19
C GLU A 3 79.42 19.66 -13.99
N ASN A 4 79.07 20.60 -14.88
CA ASN A 4 77.89 21.45 -14.69
C ASN A 4 76.60 20.95 -15.38
N LYS A 5 76.64 19.77 -16.02
CA LYS A 5 75.45 19.16 -16.65
C LYS A 5 74.76 18.12 -15.76
N LEU A 6 75.47 17.41 -14.88
CA LEU A 6 74.82 16.44 -13.98
C LEU A 6 74.01 17.12 -12.86
N PHE A 7 74.47 18.27 -12.35
CA PHE A 7 73.76 18.98 -11.28
C PHE A 7 72.44 19.61 -11.75
N ARG A 8 72.39 20.10 -13.00
CA ARG A 8 71.15 20.64 -13.60
C ARG A 8 70.16 19.56 -14.03
N ILE A 9 70.64 18.38 -14.44
CA ILE A 9 69.77 17.22 -14.73
C ILE A 9 69.21 16.62 -13.43
N GLY A 10 70.00 16.59 -12.35
CA GLY A 10 69.54 16.14 -11.03
C GLY A 10 68.45 17.04 -10.44
N ILE A 11 68.57 18.37 -10.55
CA ILE A 11 67.56 19.31 -10.06
C ILE A 11 66.29 19.31 -10.94
N LEU A 12 66.41 19.16 -12.27
CA LEU A 12 65.23 19.00 -13.13
C LEU A 12 64.55 17.64 -12.94
N ALA A 13 65.28 16.56 -12.63
CA ALA A 13 64.69 15.27 -12.30
C ALA A 13 63.97 15.31 -10.94
N ILE A 14 64.51 16.01 -9.94
CA ILE A 14 63.86 16.17 -8.62
C ILE A 14 62.64 17.11 -8.71
N VAL A 15 62.67 18.17 -9.52
CA VAL A 15 61.50 19.03 -9.76
C VAL A 15 60.45 18.32 -10.64
N ALA A 16 60.85 17.48 -11.59
CA ALA A 16 59.93 16.64 -12.36
C ALA A 16 59.31 15.51 -11.51
N LEU A 17 60.07 14.92 -10.56
CA LEU A 17 59.55 13.93 -9.61
C LEU A 17 58.67 14.56 -8.52
N MET A 18 58.88 15.84 -8.16
CA MET A 18 57.96 16.59 -7.28
C MET A 18 56.72 17.12 -8.02
N LEU A 19 56.77 17.32 -9.34
CA LEU A 19 55.60 17.70 -10.17
C LEU A 19 54.78 16.50 -10.66
N THR A 20 55.26 15.26 -10.49
CA THR A 20 54.46 14.04 -10.61
C THR A 20 53.83 13.58 -9.29
N GLY A 21 54.04 14.32 -8.20
CA GLY A 21 53.62 13.97 -6.84
C GLY A 21 52.28 14.55 -6.35
N CYS A 22 51.50 15.22 -7.20
CA CYS A 22 50.18 15.77 -6.83
C CYS A 22 49.13 15.64 -7.94
N LYS A 23 49.03 14.48 -8.60
CA LYS A 23 47.70 13.99 -8.98
C LYS A 23 47.21 13.23 -7.77
N GLY A 24 46.29 13.83 -7.00
CA GLY A 24 45.62 13.09 -5.93
C GLY A 24 45.14 11.77 -6.53
N SER A 25 45.39 10.65 -5.84
CA SER A 25 44.75 9.39 -6.20
C SER A 25 43.26 9.69 -6.34
N ASP A 26 42.69 9.55 -7.53
CA ASP A 26 41.27 9.77 -7.74
C ASP A 26 40.53 8.80 -6.80
N THR A 27 39.96 9.33 -5.72
CA THR A 27 39.16 8.52 -4.79
C THR A 27 37.92 8.08 -5.56
N HIS A 28 37.77 6.78 -5.74
CA HIS A 28 36.61 6.19 -6.41
C HIS A 28 35.54 5.86 -5.37
N PHE A 29 34.29 6.20 -5.66
CA PHE A 29 33.14 5.83 -4.84
C PHE A 29 32.79 4.35 -5.01
N ILE A 30 32.94 3.83 -6.23
CA ILE A 30 32.78 2.41 -6.53
C ILE A 30 34.17 1.82 -6.65
N THR A 31 34.69 1.20 -5.59
CA THR A 31 36.08 0.71 -5.56
C THR A 31 36.30 -0.51 -6.47
N ASP A 32 35.30 -1.38 -6.62
CA ASP A 32 35.32 -2.51 -7.55
C ASP A 32 35.31 -2.03 -9.02
N ALA A 33 36.40 -2.26 -9.73
CA ALA A 33 36.58 -1.80 -11.11
C ALA A 33 35.67 -2.52 -12.12
N ASP A 34 35.33 -3.78 -11.90
CA ASP A 34 34.48 -4.54 -12.83
C ASP A 34 33.01 -4.19 -12.61
N PHE A 35 32.59 -4.02 -11.35
CA PHE A 35 31.26 -3.49 -11.05
C PHE A 35 31.11 -2.06 -11.58
N ARG A 36 32.11 -1.19 -11.41
CA ARG A 36 32.10 0.17 -11.96
C ARG A 36 31.93 0.18 -13.49
N LYS A 37 32.65 -0.69 -14.21
CA LYS A 37 32.45 -0.85 -15.67
C LYS A 37 31.04 -1.34 -16.01
N GLN A 38 30.48 -2.26 -15.23
CA GLN A 38 29.12 -2.74 -15.45
C GLN A 38 28.08 -1.63 -15.28
N VAL A 39 28.24 -0.77 -14.27
CA VAL A 39 27.39 0.42 -14.07
C VAL A 39 27.47 1.36 -15.27
N GLN A 40 28.68 1.62 -15.76
CA GLN A 40 28.91 2.49 -16.92
C GLN A 40 28.30 1.91 -18.20
N GLU A 41 28.35 0.60 -18.38
CA GLU A 41 27.73 -0.08 -19.51
C GLU A 41 26.19 -0.07 -19.42
N ASP A 42 25.63 -0.37 -18.26
CA ASP A 42 24.18 -0.29 -18.03
C ASP A 42 23.66 1.15 -18.29
N LEU A 43 24.41 2.15 -17.83
CA LEU A 43 24.13 3.56 -18.11
C LEU A 43 24.21 3.89 -19.60
N ARG A 44 25.26 3.43 -20.29
CA ARG A 44 25.43 3.65 -21.74
C ARG A 44 24.23 3.10 -22.51
N VAL A 45 23.84 1.85 -22.24
CA VAL A 45 22.67 1.20 -22.85
C VAL A 45 21.38 1.97 -22.56
N LYS A 46 21.18 2.41 -21.30
CA LYS A 46 19.99 3.19 -20.95
C LYS A 46 19.98 4.55 -21.66
N ARG A 47 21.12 5.24 -21.71
CA ARG A 47 21.26 6.54 -22.38
C ARG A 47 20.98 6.46 -23.88
N GLU A 48 21.42 5.38 -24.53
CA GLU A 48 21.08 5.11 -25.93
C GLU A 48 19.58 4.84 -26.14
N ALA A 49 18.93 4.16 -25.19
CA ALA A 49 17.49 3.92 -25.25
C ALA A 49 16.65 5.17 -24.96
N LEU A 50 17.20 6.12 -24.18
CA LEU A 50 16.58 7.37 -23.72
C LEU A 50 17.29 8.59 -24.33
N SER A 51 17.40 8.63 -25.66
CA SER A 51 18.16 9.66 -26.40
C SER A 51 17.46 11.03 -26.51
N GLU A 52 16.16 11.10 -26.20
CA GLU A 52 15.35 12.31 -26.33
C GLU A 52 15.38 13.15 -25.04
N GLY A 53 15.24 14.47 -25.16
CA GLY A 53 14.94 15.34 -24.02
C GLY A 53 16.12 15.68 -23.08
N ASN A 54 17.36 15.44 -23.50
CA ASN A 54 18.59 15.80 -22.78
C ASN A 54 18.64 15.33 -21.30
N LEU A 55 18.18 14.11 -21.04
CA LEU A 55 17.90 13.62 -19.69
C LEU A 55 19.16 13.40 -18.81
N PHE A 56 20.36 13.49 -19.37
CA PHE A 56 21.63 13.09 -18.71
C PHE A 56 22.67 14.23 -18.60
N GLU A 57 22.31 15.47 -18.90
CA GLU A 57 23.24 16.62 -18.97
C GLU A 57 24.09 16.83 -17.70
N VAL A 58 23.56 16.49 -16.52
CA VAL A 58 24.32 16.65 -15.25
C VAL A 58 25.62 15.86 -15.24
N LEU A 59 25.65 14.70 -15.91
CA LEU A 59 26.84 13.85 -16.00
C LEU A 59 27.94 14.48 -16.86
N GLU A 60 27.66 15.53 -17.63
CA GLU A 60 28.66 16.14 -18.53
C GLU A 60 29.39 17.32 -17.88
N ARG A 61 29.06 17.65 -16.63
CA ARG A 61 29.64 18.80 -15.93
C ARG A 61 31.08 18.51 -15.50
N ASP A 62 32.00 19.38 -15.90
CA ASP A 62 33.42 19.31 -15.52
C ASP A 62 33.67 19.57 -14.02
N SER A 63 32.70 20.16 -13.32
CA SER A 63 32.80 20.49 -11.89
C SER A 63 32.53 19.32 -10.95
N LEU A 64 32.14 18.14 -11.46
CA LEU A 64 31.90 16.96 -10.64
C LEU A 64 33.19 16.32 -10.16
N ARG A 65 33.28 16.04 -8.86
CA ARG A 65 34.31 15.14 -8.31
C ARG A 65 34.10 13.71 -8.82
N THR A 66 35.16 12.90 -8.88
CA THR A 66 35.08 11.49 -9.31
C THR A 66 34.01 10.70 -8.55
N GLU A 67 33.97 10.82 -7.22
CA GLU A 67 32.96 10.16 -6.39
C GLU A 67 31.53 10.63 -6.68
N GLU A 68 31.35 11.94 -6.93
CA GLU A 68 30.04 12.51 -7.27
C GLU A 68 29.56 12.01 -8.63
N ARG A 69 30.47 11.95 -9.60
CA ARG A 69 30.21 11.40 -10.94
C ARG A 69 29.80 9.93 -10.86
N GLU A 70 30.55 9.10 -10.15
CA GLU A 70 30.25 7.68 -10.02
C GLU A 70 28.94 7.41 -9.27
N ALA A 71 28.64 8.20 -8.23
CA ALA A 71 27.35 8.11 -7.54
C ALA A 71 26.18 8.50 -8.47
N LEU A 72 26.33 9.57 -9.26
CA LEU A 72 25.33 9.95 -10.27
C LEU A 72 25.22 8.88 -11.37
N GLU A 73 26.33 8.34 -11.87
CA GLU A 73 26.34 7.26 -12.87
C GLU A 73 25.56 6.05 -12.35
N PHE A 74 25.80 5.64 -11.11
CA PHE A 74 25.03 4.57 -10.45
C PHE A 74 23.53 4.89 -10.37
N LEU A 75 23.18 6.10 -9.91
CA LEU A 75 21.79 6.52 -9.81
C LEU A 75 21.11 6.51 -11.18
N TYR A 76 21.66 7.15 -12.20
CA TYR A 76 21.08 7.20 -13.54
C TYR A 76 21.05 5.82 -14.23
N ALA A 77 22.04 4.95 -13.97
CA ALA A 77 22.04 3.57 -14.47
C ALA A 77 20.83 2.77 -13.99
N TYR A 78 20.26 3.09 -12.82
CA TYR A 78 19.24 2.25 -12.17
C TYR A 78 17.94 2.96 -11.76
N MET A 79 17.88 4.30 -11.80
CA MET A 79 16.65 5.08 -11.63
C MET A 79 15.57 4.67 -12.62
N THR A 80 14.32 4.75 -12.17
CA THR A 80 13.15 4.55 -13.02
C THR A 80 13.03 5.70 -14.03
N LEU A 81 12.32 5.47 -15.13
CA LEU A 81 12.11 6.49 -16.15
C LEU A 81 11.46 7.78 -15.58
N PRO A 82 10.42 7.72 -14.72
CA PRO A 82 9.87 8.93 -14.08
C PRO A 82 10.90 9.73 -13.30
N ASP A 83 11.80 9.06 -12.57
CA ASP A 83 12.85 9.73 -11.79
C ASP A 83 13.79 10.53 -12.71
N ILE A 84 14.28 9.88 -13.77
CA ILE A 84 15.17 10.54 -14.75
C ILE A 84 14.50 11.72 -15.45
N VAL A 85 13.19 11.62 -15.69
CA VAL A 85 12.45 12.61 -16.47
C VAL A 85 12.01 13.77 -15.58
N ASP A 86 11.23 13.52 -14.53
CA ASP A 86 10.50 14.56 -13.80
C ASP A 86 11.36 15.35 -12.80
N TYR A 87 12.59 14.93 -12.52
CA TYR A 87 13.51 15.60 -11.59
C TYR A 87 14.77 16.10 -12.29
N SER A 88 15.34 17.20 -11.79
CA SER A 88 16.55 17.79 -12.36
C SER A 88 17.81 17.04 -11.91
N GLY A 89 18.87 17.10 -12.72
CA GLY A 89 20.17 16.58 -12.29
C GLY A 89 20.76 17.30 -11.08
N ASP A 90 20.43 18.58 -10.88
CA ASP A 90 20.80 19.33 -9.66
C ASP A 90 20.16 18.77 -8.40
N PHE A 91 18.90 18.33 -8.48
CA PHE A 91 18.22 17.64 -7.39
C PHE A 91 18.98 16.36 -6.98
N TYR A 92 19.47 15.59 -7.95
CA TYR A 92 20.24 14.37 -7.68
C TYR A 92 21.64 14.67 -7.15
N LEU A 93 22.34 15.65 -7.73
CA LEU A 93 23.67 16.05 -7.25
C LEU A 93 23.61 16.57 -5.81
N GLN A 94 22.56 17.32 -5.44
CA GLN A 94 22.36 17.76 -4.06
C GLN A 94 22.17 16.57 -3.10
N ASN A 95 21.36 15.58 -3.48
CA ASN A 95 21.16 14.37 -2.69
C ASN A 95 22.45 13.53 -2.54
N VAL A 96 23.26 13.42 -3.59
CA VAL A 96 24.58 12.76 -3.56
C VAL A 96 25.48 13.44 -2.54
N ARG A 97 25.58 14.77 -2.62
CA ARG A 97 26.41 15.57 -1.71
C ARG A 97 25.96 15.44 -0.25
N GLU A 98 24.66 15.50 0.01
CA GLU A 98 24.14 15.36 1.36
C GLU A 98 24.36 13.94 1.90
N SER A 99 24.27 12.91 1.05
CA SER A 99 24.59 11.53 1.44
C SER A 99 26.06 11.37 1.85
N PHE A 100 26.98 11.95 1.07
CA PHE A 100 28.41 11.94 1.41
C PHE A 100 28.71 12.75 2.67
N ARG A 101 28.06 13.90 2.84
CA ARG A 101 28.15 14.68 4.08
C ARG A 101 27.75 13.86 5.31
N ALA A 102 26.61 13.17 5.26
CA ALA A 102 26.19 12.30 6.35
C ALA A 102 27.21 11.17 6.61
N ARG A 103 27.80 10.61 5.54
CA ARG A 103 28.87 9.60 5.65
C ARG A 103 30.14 10.14 6.33
N GLU A 104 30.46 11.41 6.11
CA GLU A 104 31.66 12.05 6.68
C GLU A 104 31.45 12.50 8.13
N GLU A 105 30.27 13.07 8.44
CA GLU A 105 29.99 13.72 9.73
C GLU A 105 29.47 12.74 10.80
N MET A 106 28.77 11.66 10.43
CA MET A 106 28.20 10.71 11.40
C MET A 106 29.25 9.70 11.89
N SER A 107 29.20 9.33 13.18
CA SER A 107 30.19 8.46 13.83
C SER A 107 30.31 7.10 13.15
N TRP A 108 29.21 6.55 12.66
CA TRP A 108 29.14 5.28 11.96
C TRP A 108 29.40 5.34 10.45
N GLY A 109 29.54 6.53 9.86
CA GLY A 109 29.59 6.67 8.40
C GLY A 109 30.78 5.94 7.74
N LYS A 110 31.87 5.73 8.48
CA LYS A 110 33.04 4.94 8.07
C LYS A 110 32.87 3.43 8.24
N GLU A 111 31.93 3.00 9.10
CA GLU A 111 31.66 1.59 9.40
C GLU A 111 30.71 0.97 8.38
N VAL A 112 29.89 1.79 7.73
CA VAL A 112 28.97 1.36 6.66
C VAL A 112 29.76 0.89 5.42
N PRO A 113 29.65 -0.39 5.02
CA PRO A 113 30.28 -0.92 3.82
C PRO A 113 29.82 -0.17 2.56
N GLU A 114 30.73 0.01 1.60
CA GLU A 114 30.45 0.72 0.34
C GLU A 114 29.20 0.18 -0.39
N GLN A 115 29.06 -1.15 -0.48
CA GLN A 115 27.90 -1.79 -1.08
C GLN A 115 26.60 -1.39 -0.37
N LEU A 116 26.58 -1.41 0.97
CA LEU A 116 25.39 -1.04 1.73
C LEU A 116 25.06 0.44 1.60
N PHE A 117 26.08 1.30 1.64
CA PHE A 117 25.90 2.72 1.40
C PHE A 117 25.29 2.98 0.00
N ARG A 118 25.85 2.35 -1.04
CA ARG A 118 25.40 2.52 -2.43
C ARG A 118 23.97 2.05 -2.67
N HIS A 119 23.52 0.98 -2.02
CA HIS A 119 22.21 0.37 -2.29
C HIS A 119 21.13 0.74 -1.26
N PHE A 120 21.50 1.16 -0.04
CA PHE A 120 20.56 1.37 1.07
C PHE A 120 20.71 2.71 1.78
N VAL A 121 21.60 3.60 1.33
CA VAL A 121 21.71 4.99 1.80
C VAL A 121 21.59 5.99 0.66
N LEU A 122 22.39 5.82 -0.39
CA LEU A 122 22.46 6.71 -1.55
C LEU A 122 21.14 6.83 -2.32
N PRO A 123 20.37 5.74 -2.58
CA PRO A 123 19.12 5.84 -3.32
C PRO A 123 18.10 6.69 -2.56
N ILE A 124 17.51 7.65 -3.28
CA ILE A 124 16.52 8.58 -2.73
C ILE A 124 15.17 7.90 -2.64
N ARG A 125 14.78 7.23 -3.73
CA ARG A 125 13.55 6.44 -3.81
C ARG A 125 13.58 5.29 -2.80
N VAL A 126 12.44 5.06 -2.17
CA VAL A 126 12.17 3.91 -1.31
C VAL A 126 11.15 2.99 -1.97
N ASN A 127 10.06 3.53 -2.50
CA ASN A 127 8.96 2.80 -3.12
C ASN A 127 8.40 3.55 -4.34
N ASN A 128 7.09 3.83 -4.36
CA ASN A 128 6.35 4.50 -5.43
C ASN A 128 5.93 5.94 -5.06
N GLU A 129 6.55 6.54 -4.05
CA GLU A 129 6.34 7.93 -3.64
C GLU A 129 6.84 8.93 -4.69
N ASN A 130 6.34 10.17 -4.63
CA ASN A 130 7.02 11.28 -5.29
C ASN A 130 8.27 11.64 -4.48
N LEU A 131 9.38 11.93 -5.17
CA LEU A 131 10.61 12.39 -4.52
C LEU A 131 10.49 13.86 -4.11
N ASP A 132 11.13 14.21 -3.00
CA ASP A 132 11.17 15.56 -2.45
C ASP A 132 12.55 15.86 -1.83
N SER A 133 12.68 17.03 -1.19
CA SER A 133 13.90 17.50 -0.54
C SER A 133 14.11 16.94 0.88
N SER A 134 13.42 15.87 1.26
CA SER A 134 13.43 15.30 2.62
C SER A 134 14.82 15.06 3.18
N ARG A 135 15.76 14.51 2.38
CA ARG A 135 17.13 14.22 2.84
C ARG A 135 17.79 15.44 3.49
N MET A 136 17.68 16.61 2.87
CA MET A 136 18.31 17.84 3.36
C MET A 136 17.62 18.36 4.63
N VAL A 137 16.28 18.31 4.67
CA VAL A 137 15.50 18.75 5.85
C VAL A 137 15.77 17.82 7.04
N PHE A 138 15.70 16.51 6.83
CA PHE A 138 15.85 15.51 7.87
C PHE A 138 17.26 15.46 8.42
N TYR A 139 18.29 15.57 7.55
CA TYR A 139 19.67 15.66 8.03
C TYR A 139 19.87 16.87 8.96
N ALA A 140 19.33 18.04 8.58
CA ALA A 140 19.43 19.25 9.38
C ALA A 140 18.76 19.12 10.76
N GLU A 141 17.61 18.45 10.85
CA GLU A 141 16.91 18.19 12.11
C GLU A 141 17.57 17.09 12.96
N LEU A 142 18.06 16.03 12.32
CA LEU A 142 18.50 14.81 13.02
C LEU A 142 19.97 14.83 13.44
N LYS A 143 20.87 15.50 12.68
CA LYS A 143 22.33 15.38 12.90
C LYS A 143 22.79 15.70 14.33
N GLU A 144 22.20 16.73 14.97
CA GLU A 144 22.57 17.09 16.35
C GLU A 144 21.83 16.20 17.35
N ARG A 145 20.63 15.72 17.01
CA ARG A 145 19.82 14.83 17.84
C ARG A 145 20.48 13.47 18.04
N VAL A 146 21.12 12.93 17.00
CA VAL A 146 21.80 11.63 17.04
C VAL A 146 23.30 11.72 17.38
N LYS A 147 23.78 12.92 17.69
CA LYS A 147 25.21 13.18 17.90
C LYS A 147 25.74 12.43 19.13
N GLY A 148 26.82 11.68 18.94
CA GLY A 148 27.46 10.91 20.00
C GLY A 148 26.76 9.59 20.33
N MET A 149 25.67 9.25 19.65
CA MET A 149 25.02 7.95 19.74
C MET A 149 25.79 6.88 18.95
N SER A 150 25.63 5.63 19.36
CA SER A 150 25.92 4.47 18.52
C SER A 150 24.94 4.38 17.35
N MET A 151 25.26 3.58 16.32
CA MET A 151 24.35 3.38 15.18
C MET A 151 23.00 2.80 15.63
N LYS A 152 23.00 1.87 16.61
CA LYS A 152 21.80 1.29 17.22
C LYS A 152 20.92 2.36 17.87
N GLU A 153 21.51 3.15 18.78
CA GLU A 153 20.80 4.21 19.51
C GLU A 153 20.26 5.25 18.55
N ALA A 154 21.03 5.64 17.53
CA ALA A 154 20.60 6.56 16.49
C ALA A 154 19.43 6.01 15.67
N ALA A 155 19.43 4.73 15.32
CA ALA A 155 18.32 4.12 14.58
C ALA A 155 17.00 4.15 15.37
N LEU A 156 17.05 3.84 16.67
CA LEU A 156 15.90 3.95 17.57
C LEU A 156 15.47 5.41 17.75
N GLU A 157 16.42 6.32 17.95
CA GLU A 157 16.16 7.75 18.13
C GLU A 157 15.54 8.41 16.91
N VAL A 158 15.96 8.02 15.70
CA VAL A 158 15.35 8.49 14.45
C VAL A 158 13.91 8.00 14.35
N ASN A 159 13.61 6.76 14.76
CA ASN A 159 12.24 6.25 14.73
C ASN A 159 11.33 6.96 15.77
N HIS A 160 11.87 7.32 16.92
CA HIS A 160 11.22 8.23 17.87
C HIS A 160 10.93 9.61 17.28
N TRP A 161 11.90 10.20 16.57
CA TRP A 161 11.65 11.44 15.83
C TRP A 161 10.56 11.24 14.77
N CYS A 162 10.50 10.10 14.08
CA CYS A 162 9.41 9.82 13.14
C CYS A 162 8.04 9.78 13.82
N HIS A 163 7.94 9.13 14.99
CA HIS A 163 6.70 9.07 15.77
C HIS A 163 6.21 10.45 16.23
N GLU A 164 7.11 11.38 16.56
CA GLU A 164 6.76 12.78 16.83
C GLU A 164 6.08 13.49 15.64
N LYS A 165 6.27 12.99 14.41
CA LYS A 165 5.81 13.65 13.18
C LYS A 165 4.57 13.01 12.58
N ALA A 166 4.41 11.69 12.64
CA ALA A 166 3.31 10.99 11.98
C ALA A 166 2.84 9.74 12.73
N THR A 167 1.59 9.34 12.47
CA THR A 167 1.01 8.08 12.94
C THR A 167 0.07 7.46 11.87
N TYR A 168 -0.39 6.24 12.11
CA TYR A 168 -1.09 5.44 11.11
C TYR A 168 -2.47 5.99 10.77
N SER A 169 -2.77 6.06 9.47
CA SER A 169 -4.13 6.24 8.97
C SER A 169 -4.31 5.61 7.59
N PRO A 170 -5.40 4.85 7.35
CA PRO A 170 -5.68 4.31 6.02
C PRO A 170 -5.95 5.44 5.01
N SER A 171 -5.53 5.24 3.77
CA SER A 171 -5.78 6.18 2.67
C SER A 171 -5.63 5.47 1.33
N ASP A 172 -5.84 6.19 0.21
CA ASP A 172 -5.74 5.64 -1.14
C ASP A 172 -4.33 5.07 -1.47
N PRO A 173 -4.14 4.38 -2.62
CA PRO A 173 -2.87 3.74 -2.96
C PRO A 173 -1.69 4.68 -3.26
N ARG A 174 -1.90 5.99 -3.53
CA ARG A 174 -0.80 6.94 -3.80
C ARG A 174 0.08 7.06 -2.56
N THR A 175 1.40 6.92 -2.68
CA THR A 175 2.30 7.10 -1.53
C THR A 175 2.74 8.55 -1.46
N ARG A 176 2.41 9.24 -0.35
CA ARG A 176 2.95 10.57 -0.06
C ARG A 176 4.48 10.55 0.01
N SER A 177 5.09 11.67 -0.38
CA SER A 177 6.52 11.89 -0.16
C SER A 177 6.83 12.02 1.34
N PRO A 178 8.07 11.79 1.79
CA PRO A 178 8.40 11.88 3.22
C PRO A 178 8.05 13.24 3.85
N LEU A 179 8.26 14.37 3.17
CA LEU A 179 7.85 15.69 3.68
C LEU A 179 6.33 15.87 3.67
N ALA A 180 5.62 15.31 2.69
CA ALA A 180 4.17 15.33 2.68
C ALA A 180 3.58 14.51 3.84
N THR A 181 4.20 13.38 4.21
CA THR A 181 3.83 12.59 5.40
C THR A 181 4.01 13.42 6.68
N VAL A 182 5.16 14.11 6.84
CA VAL A 182 5.39 15.03 7.97
C VAL A 182 4.36 16.16 7.99
N LYS A 183 4.09 16.78 6.84
CA LYS A 183 3.11 17.87 6.72
C LYS A 183 1.71 17.43 7.12
N ASN A 184 1.33 16.21 6.74
CA ASN A 184 0.01 15.63 6.99
C ASN A 184 -0.17 15.08 8.42
N ALA A 185 0.92 14.73 9.10
CA ALA A 185 0.96 14.03 10.39
C ALA A 185 0.29 12.64 10.42
N LEU A 186 -0.12 12.13 9.26
CA LEU A 186 -0.70 10.80 9.09
C LEU A 186 -0.11 10.11 7.87
N GLY A 187 0.08 8.80 7.95
CA GLY A 187 0.47 7.98 6.81
C GLY A 187 -0.05 6.54 6.92
N ARG A 188 -0.27 5.87 5.79
CA ARG A 188 -0.45 4.39 5.82
C ARG A 188 0.90 3.70 6.05
N CYS A 189 0.89 2.39 6.35
CA CYS A 189 2.11 1.61 6.61
C CYS A 189 3.21 1.82 5.55
N GLY A 190 2.85 1.89 4.26
CA GLY A 190 3.78 2.17 3.17
C GLY A 190 4.32 3.62 3.13
N GLU A 191 3.58 4.59 3.65
CA GLU A 191 4.02 5.99 3.77
C GLU A 191 4.91 6.17 5.02
N GLU A 192 4.54 5.57 6.14
CA GLU A 192 5.32 5.61 7.39
C GLU A 192 6.68 4.93 7.23
N SER A 193 6.73 3.77 6.59
CA SER A 193 8.00 3.07 6.34
C SER A 193 8.83 3.73 5.25
N THR A 194 8.23 4.39 4.25
CA THR A 194 8.95 5.25 3.29
C THR A 194 9.58 6.44 4.00
N PHE A 195 8.82 7.12 4.86
CA PHE A 195 9.28 8.25 5.66
C PHE A 195 10.41 7.85 6.61
N THR A 196 10.25 6.75 7.35
CA THR A 196 11.26 6.26 8.31
C THR A 196 12.55 5.85 7.60
N VAL A 197 12.48 5.17 6.45
CA VAL A 197 13.68 4.87 5.65
C VAL A 197 14.36 6.15 5.16
N ALA A 198 13.61 7.14 4.67
CA ALA A 198 14.19 8.40 4.24
C ALA A 198 14.89 9.14 5.40
N ALA A 199 14.31 9.13 6.60
CA ALA A 199 14.89 9.72 7.81
C ALA A 199 16.21 9.02 8.21
N LEU A 200 16.23 7.70 8.27
CA LEU A 200 17.42 6.91 8.60
C LEU A 200 18.54 7.12 7.57
N ARG A 201 18.20 7.10 6.27
CA ARG A 201 19.16 7.33 5.19
C ARG A 201 19.71 8.75 5.20
N SER A 202 18.96 9.74 5.71
CA SER A 202 19.43 11.12 5.80
C SER A 202 20.64 11.25 6.72
N VAL A 203 20.72 10.45 7.80
CA VAL A 203 21.87 10.38 8.73
C VAL A 203 22.78 9.19 8.43
N GLY A 204 22.78 8.68 7.19
CA GLY A 204 23.74 7.67 6.74
C GLY A 204 23.55 6.25 7.30
N ILE A 205 22.41 5.95 7.93
CA ILE A 205 22.09 4.59 8.40
C ILE A 205 21.50 3.79 7.23
N PRO A 206 22.07 2.64 6.84
CA PRO A 206 21.49 1.82 5.78
C PRO A 206 20.13 1.27 6.21
N ALA A 207 19.10 1.58 5.43
CA ALA A 207 17.73 1.19 5.73
C ALA A 207 16.99 0.77 4.46
N ARG A 208 16.05 -0.17 4.62
CA ARG A 208 15.19 -0.64 3.53
C ARG A 208 13.76 -0.86 4.03
N GLN A 209 12.81 -0.57 3.17
CA GLN A 209 11.42 -0.89 3.43
C GLN A 209 11.18 -2.35 3.07
N VAL A 210 10.56 -3.10 3.96
CA VAL A 210 10.26 -4.52 3.79
C VAL A 210 8.76 -4.72 3.80
N TYR A 211 8.31 -5.68 2.99
CA TYR A 211 6.91 -5.97 2.79
C TYR A 211 6.61 -7.44 3.01
N THR A 212 5.49 -7.72 3.67
CA THR A 212 4.73 -8.94 3.38
C THR A 212 3.67 -8.57 2.34
N PRO A 213 3.76 -9.07 1.10
CA PRO A 213 2.87 -8.62 0.03
C PRO A 213 1.43 -9.04 0.29
N ARG A 214 1.23 -10.16 1.00
CA ARG A 214 -0.04 -10.64 1.55
C ARG A 214 0.23 -11.48 2.79
N TRP A 215 -0.55 -11.27 3.84
CA TRP A 215 -0.59 -12.20 4.96
C TRP A 215 -1.19 -13.55 4.52
N ALA A 216 -0.63 -14.66 5.00
CA ALA A 216 -1.22 -15.98 4.72
C ALA A 216 -2.38 -16.31 5.67
N HIS A 217 -2.31 -15.80 6.90
CA HIS A 217 -3.22 -16.14 7.99
C HIS A 217 -4.40 -15.18 8.15
N THR A 218 -4.35 -14.03 7.48
CA THR A 218 -5.41 -13.01 7.45
C THR A 218 -5.37 -12.31 6.09
N ASP A 219 -6.44 -11.60 5.74
CA ASP A 219 -6.41 -10.72 4.56
C ASP A 219 -5.59 -9.46 4.86
N ASP A 220 -5.21 -8.73 3.80
CA ASP A 220 -4.34 -7.55 3.79
C ASP A 220 -2.83 -7.85 3.69
N ASN A 221 -2.03 -6.78 3.62
CA ASN A 221 -0.58 -6.74 3.53
C ASN A 221 0.00 -5.91 4.68
N HIS A 222 1.32 -5.82 4.79
CA HIS A 222 1.95 -4.88 5.70
C HIS A 222 3.36 -4.49 5.23
N ALA A 223 3.79 -3.29 5.63
CA ALA A 223 5.09 -2.72 5.30
C ALA A 223 5.75 -2.15 6.56
N TRP A 224 7.04 -2.40 6.74
CA TRP A 224 7.84 -1.92 7.87
C TRP A 224 9.27 -1.63 7.42
N VAL A 225 10.20 -1.42 8.36
CA VAL A 225 11.59 -1.05 8.07
C VAL A 225 12.57 -2.09 8.60
N GLU A 226 13.58 -2.40 7.80
CA GLU A 226 14.82 -3.00 8.27
C GLU A 226 15.96 -1.98 8.27
N VAL A 227 16.75 -1.98 9.33
CA VAL A 227 17.94 -1.16 9.53
C VAL A 227 19.16 -2.05 9.67
N TRP A 228 20.25 -1.68 9.01
CA TRP A 228 21.51 -2.38 9.19
C TRP A 228 22.28 -1.74 10.33
N VAL A 229 22.59 -2.53 11.35
CA VAL A 229 23.34 -2.11 12.54
C VAL A 229 24.41 -3.15 12.82
N ASP A 230 25.66 -2.70 12.93
CA ASP A 230 26.81 -3.49 13.38
C ASP A 230 26.95 -4.88 12.74
N GLY A 231 26.77 -4.97 11.41
CA GLY A 231 26.94 -6.22 10.66
C GLY A 231 25.66 -7.00 10.36
N LYS A 232 24.50 -6.59 10.88
CA LYS A 232 23.24 -7.34 10.74
C LYS A 232 22.05 -6.45 10.41
N TRP A 233 21.08 -7.01 9.70
CA TRP A 233 19.78 -6.39 9.51
C TRP A 233 18.88 -6.66 10.72
N HIS A 234 18.19 -5.63 11.17
CA HIS A 234 17.22 -5.66 12.25
C HIS A 234 15.91 -5.03 11.76
N PHE A 235 14.77 -5.58 12.16
CA PHE A 235 13.47 -4.96 11.87
C PHE A 235 13.05 -4.00 12.98
N ILE A 236 12.30 -2.96 12.59
CA ILE A 236 11.63 -2.00 13.47
C ILE A 236 10.24 -1.68 12.91
N GLY A 237 9.31 -1.29 13.78
CA GLY A 237 8.09 -0.60 13.36
C GLY A 237 8.40 0.74 12.70
N ALA A 238 7.51 1.27 11.87
CA ALA A 238 7.71 2.54 11.19
C ALA A 238 6.84 3.62 11.83
N CYS A 239 7.44 4.67 12.38
CA CYS A 239 6.75 5.60 13.30
C CYS A 239 6.21 4.91 14.57
N GLU A 240 6.63 3.68 14.85
CA GLU A 240 6.17 2.87 15.98
C GLU A 240 7.40 2.35 16.75
N PRO A 241 8.14 3.24 17.43
CA PRO A 241 9.42 2.88 18.04
C PRO A 241 9.18 2.00 19.27
N ALA A 242 9.75 0.80 19.24
CA ALA A 242 9.94 -0.02 20.41
C ALA A 242 11.23 0.37 21.14
N ALA A 243 11.38 -0.09 22.39
CA ALA A 243 12.56 0.20 23.19
C ALA A 243 13.85 -0.48 22.66
N GLU A 244 13.71 -1.49 21.81
CA GLU A 244 14.80 -2.28 21.24
C GLU A 244 14.56 -2.63 19.77
N LEU A 245 15.65 -2.97 19.07
CA LEU A 245 15.58 -3.52 17.72
C LEU A 245 14.99 -4.94 17.73
N ASN A 246 14.37 -5.37 16.63
CA ASN A 246 13.66 -6.64 16.50
C ASN A 246 12.48 -6.81 17.50
N ASP A 247 11.90 -5.69 17.91
CA ASP A 247 10.68 -5.65 18.72
C ASP A 247 9.66 -4.76 18.02
N ALA A 248 8.49 -5.33 17.71
CA ALA A 248 7.40 -4.66 17.04
C ALA A 248 6.08 -5.37 17.34
N TRP A 249 4.97 -4.64 17.19
CA TRP A 249 3.63 -5.19 17.42
C TRP A 249 3.31 -6.39 16.49
N PHE A 250 3.96 -6.47 15.32
CA PHE A 250 3.76 -7.55 14.34
C PHE A 250 4.61 -8.81 14.58
N ASN A 251 5.35 -8.91 15.68
CA ASN A 251 6.21 -10.07 16.00
C ASN A 251 5.47 -11.43 15.94
N SER A 252 4.19 -11.47 16.29
CA SER A 252 3.36 -12.68 16.19
C SER A 252 2.83 -12.95 14.78
N SER A 253 2.71 -11.91 13.95
CA SER A 253 2.14 -12.00 12.62
C SER A 253 3.21 -12.35 11.58
N VAL A 254 4.41 -11.79 11.73
CA VAL A 254 5.51 -11.93 10.75
C VAL A 254 6.06 -13.36 10.66
N VAL A 255 6.04 -14.11 11.77
CA VAL A 255 6.40 -15.56 11.77
C VAL A 255 5.42 -16.41 10.98
N ARG A 256 4.25 -15.86 10.65
CA ARG A 256 3.19 -16.51 9.87
C ARG A 256 3.15 -16.03 8.42
N ALA A 257 4.16 -15.29 7.98
CA ALA A 257 4.30 -14.85 6.59
C ALA A 257 4.86 -15.98 5.71
N MET A 258 4.40 -16.07 4.47
CA MET A 258 4.99 -16.96 3.46
C MET A 258 6.20 -16.31 2.78
N LEU A 259 6.21 -14.98 2.67
CA LEU A 259 7.24 -14.22 1.99
C LEU A 259 7.35 -12.84 2.65
N THR A 260 8.58 -12.38 2.86
CA THR A 260 8.87 -10.97 3.04
C THR A 260 9.91 -10.57 2.00
N HIS A 261 9.80 -9.38 1.41
CA HIS A 261 10.70 -8.95 0.35
C HIS A 261 10.95 -7.45 0.38
N THR A 262 11.96 -7.04 -0.36
CA THR A 262 12.27 -5.63 -0.60
C THR A 262 12.86 -5.46 -2.01
N ARG A 263 12.73 -4.25 -2.55
CA ARG A 263 13.35 -3.85 -3.82
C ARG A 263 14.62 -3.08 -3.51
N VAL A 264 15.75 -3.60 -3.98
CA VAL A 264 17.06 -2.96 -3.84
C VAL A 264 17.43 -2.28 -5.14
N PHE A 265 17.49 -0.95 -5.14
CA PHE A 265 17.82 -0.16 -6.33
C PHE A 265 19.23 -0.53 -6.85
N GLY A 266 19.30 -0.83 -8.14
CA GLY A 266 20.49 -1.29 -8.85
C GLY A 266 20.73 -2.79 -8.89
N ARG A 267 21.86 -3.15 -9.50
CA ARG A 267 22.36 -4.54 -9.56
C ARG A 267 22.92 -4.94 -8.21
N TYR A 268 22.08 -5.53 -7.37
CA TYR A 268 22.47 -5.97 -6.04
C TYR A 268 22.80 -7.47 -6.05
N GLU A 269 24.01 -7.78 -5.56
CA GLU A 269 24.56 -9.14 -5.45
C GLU A 269 24.76 -9.56 -4.00
N GLY A 270 23.88 -9.13 -3.09
CA GLY A 270 23.89 -9.57 -1.69
C GLY A 270 23.60 -11.06 -1.52
N PRO A 271 23.71 -11.60 -0.30
CA PRO A 271 23.54 -13.03 -0.04
C PRO A 271 22.08 -13.53 -0.19
N GLU A 272 21.09 -12.64 -0.14
CA GLU A 272 19.67 -13.00 -0.18
C GLU A 272 19.27 -13.67 -1.50
N GLU A 273 18.21 -14.50 -1.46
CA GLU A 273 17.61 -15.07 -2.66
C GLU A 273 17.06 -13.94 -3.55
N LYS A 274 17.44 -13.92 -4.83
CA LYS A 274 16.94 -12.95 -5.80
C LYS A 274 15.62 -13.47 -6.34
N LEU A 275 14.55 -12.71 -6.10
CA LEU A 275 13.21 -13.02 -6.59
C LEU A 275 13.04 -12.56 -8.03
N LEU A 276 13.53 -11.36 -8.34
CA LEU A 276 13.46 -10.73 -9.65
C LEU A 276 14.65 -9.78 -9.84
N ARG A 277 15.18 -9.73 -11.06
CA ARG A 277 16.14 -8.70 -11.48
C ARG A 277 15.56 -7.92 -12.64
N THR A 278 15.48 -6.60 -12.49
CA THR A 278 15.05 -5.67 -13.52
C THR A 278 16.20 -4.77 -13.97
N ALA A 279 15.94 -3.89 -14.94
CA ALA A 279 16.90 -2.84 -15.30
C ALA A 279 17.08 -1.76 -14.22
N ASN A 280 16.22 -1.72 -13.20
CA ASN A 280 16.20 -0.66 -12.18
C ASN A 280 16.55 -1.16 -10.77
N TYR A 281 16.17 -2.39 -10.44
CA TYR A 281 16.33 -2.93 -9.09
C TYR A 281 16.44 -4.46 -9.10
N THR A 282 16.97 -4.98 -8.01
CA THR A 282 16.92 -6.40 -7.66
C THR A 282 15.95 -6.58 -6.50
N GLU A 283 14.94 -7.41 -6.67
CA GLU A 283 14.02 -7.78 -5.60
C GLU A 283 14.56 -9.02 -4.89
N ILE A 284 14.61 -8.96 -3.56
CA ILE A 284 15.22 -10.00 -2.73
C ILE A 284 14.26 -10.50 -1.67
N ASN A 285 14.46 -11.76 -1.30
CA ASN A 285 13.71 -12.44 -0.25
C ASN A 285 14.34 -12.14 1.12
N CYS A 286 13.54 -11.62 2.05
CA CYS A 286 13.96 -11.29 3.42
C CYS A 286 13.36 -12.23 4.47
N ILE A 287 12.62 -13.28 4.08
CA ILE A 287 11.83 -14.09 5.04
C ILE A 287 12.69 -14.81 6.08
N ASP A 288 13.94 -15.14 5.73
CA ASP A 288 14.92 -15.76 6.64
C ASP A 288 15.27 -14.89 7.87
N ASN A 289 15.00 -13.58 7.83
CA ASN A 289 15.20 -12.70 8.98
C ASN A 289 14.11 -12.87 10.07
N TYR A 290 12.98 -13.50 9.74
CA TYR A 290 11.78 -13.49 10.59
C TYR A 290 11.34 -14.89 11.03
N ALA A 291 11.46 -15.88 10.15
CA ALA A 291 10.85 -17.18 10.37
C ALA A 291 11.71 -18.31 9.80
N PRO A 292 11.56 -19.54 10.30
CA PRO A 292 12.09 -20.72 9.62
C PRO A 292 11.51 -20.85 8.21
N THR A 293 12.37 -21.18 7.25
CA THR A 293 11.98 -21.27 5.83
C THR A 293 12.27 -22.65 5.26
N GLU A 294 11.70 -22.91 4.08
CA GLU A 294 11.92 -24.11 3.30
C GLU A 294 11.78 -23.82 1.79
N MET A 295 12.29 -24.72 0.95
CA MET A 295 12.24 -24.56 -0.51
C MET A 295 11.01 -25.26 -1.08
N ILE A 296 10.23 -24.55 -1.90
CA ILE A 296 9.33 -25.17 -2.87
C ILE A 296 10.15 -25.44 -4.13
N GLU A 297 10.09 -26.67 -4.63
CA GLU A 297 10.69 -27.06 -5.91
C GLU A 297 9.56 -27.49 -6.86
N VAL A 298 9.59 -26.98 -8.09
CA VAL A 298 8.53 -27.18 -9.09
C VAL A 298 9.18 -27.66 -10.38
N LYS A 299 8.57 -28.66 -11.02
CA LYS A 299 8.86 -29.12 -12.37
C LYS A 299 7.61 -28.99 -13.23
N VAL A 300 7.73 -28.39 -14.40
CA VAL A 300 6.63 -28.20 -15.36
C VAL A 300 6.81 -29.14 -16.54
N THR A 301 5.75 -29.87 -16.87
CA THR A 301 5.72 -30.79 -18.01
C THR A 301 4.48 -30.60 -18.86
N ASP A 302 4.50 -31.07 -20.10
CA ASP A 302 3.29 -31.25 -20.90
C ASP A 302 2.61 -32.60 -20.59
N ARG A 303 1.50 -32.90 -21.29
CA ARG A 303 0.76 -34.17 -21.13
C ARG A 303 1.55 -35.42 -21.52
N SER A 304 2.59 -35.28 -22.34
CA SER A 304 3.46 -36.39 -22.72
C SER A 304 4.54 -36.68 -21.66
N GLY A 305 4.66 -35.80 -20.66
CA GLY A 305 5.71 -35.85 -19.65
C GLY A 305 7.00 -35.15 -20.09
N ALA A 306 7.01 -34.48 -21.24
CA ALA A 306 8.15 -33.68 -21.69
C ALA A 306 8.24 -32.39 -20.87
N VAL A 307 9.47 -31.97 -20.56
CA VAL A 307 9.72 -30.75 -19.77
C VAL A 307 9.35 -29.50 -20.57
N VAL A 308 8.83 -28.49 -19.88
CA VAL A 308 8.48 -27.20 -20.50
C VAL A 308 9.39 -26.12 -19.96
N GLU A 309 10.35 -25.68 -20.77
CA GLU A 309 11.20 -24.51 -20.52
C GLU A 309 10.42 -23.21 -20.74
N GLY A 310 10.70 -22.17 -19.95
CA GLY A 310 10.12 -20.84 -20.11
C GLY A 310 8.60 -20.78 -19.88
N ALA A 311 8.08 -21.59 -18.96
CA ALA A 311 6.72 -21.46 -18.45
C ALA A 311 6.69 -20.49 -17.27
N ASP A 312 5.66 -19.65 -17.20
CA ASP A 312 5.40 -18.74 -16.07
C ASP A 312 4.95 -19.56 -14.87
N ILE A 313 5.79 -19.68 -13.83
CA ILE A 313 5.47 -20.33 -12.55
C ILE A 313 5.19 -19.25 -11.51
N ARG A 314 3.93 -19.18 -11.07
CA ARG A 314 3.43 -18.22 -10.08
C ARG A 314 3.26 -18.90 -8.73
N PHE A 315 3.91 -18.35 -7.72
CA PHE A 315 3.79 -18.75 -6.34
C PHE A 315 2.72 -17.88 -5.69
N CYS A 316 1.58 -18.46 -5.30
CA CYS A 316 0.39 -17.73 -4.90
C CYS A 316 0.03 -17.90 -3.41
N ILE A 317 -0.29 -16.79 -2.74
CA ILE A 317 -0.86 -16.76 -1.40
C ILE A 317 -2.37 -16.57 -1.52
N TYR A 318 -3.16 -17.32 -0.76
CA TYR A 318 -4.59 -17.03 -0.62
C TYR A 318 -4.79 -15.80 0.27
N ASN A 319 -5.42 -14.77 -0.27
CA ASN A 319 -5.78 -13.54 0.44
C ASN A 319 -6.92 -12.86 -0.34
N TYR A 320 -7.89 -12.22 0.30
CA TYR A 320 -9.06 -11.61 -0.36
C TYR A 320 -9.77 -12.52 -1.38
N SER A 321 -9.93 -13.80 -1.03
CA SER A 321 -10.56 -14.80 -1.89
C SER A 321 -9.96 -14.89 -3.28
N GLU A 322 -8.68 -14.58 -3.43
CA GLU A 322 -7.88 -14.76 -4.63
C GLU A 322 -6.60 -15.55 -4.32
N PHE A 323 -6.04 -16.18 -5.35
CA PHE A 323 -4.70 -16.75 -5.31
C PHE A 323 -3.70 -15.72 -5.86
N TYR A 324 -3.34 -14.75 -5.03
CA TYR A 324 -2.50 -13.63 -5.41
C TYR A 324 -1.05 -14.08 -5.69
N PRO A 325 -0.51 -13.85 -6.90
CA PRO A 325 0.86 -14.24 -7.24
C PRO A 325 1.86 -13.28 -6.57
N VAL A 326 2.60 -13.77 -5.59
CA VAL A 326 3.62 -12.96 -4.87
C VAL A 326 4.99 -13.02 -5.54
N VAL A 327 5.29 -14.10 -6.27
CA VAL A 327 6.51 -14.24 -7.08
C VAL A 327 6.15 -14.97 -8.36
N THR A 328 6.71 -14.53 -9.49
CA THR A 328 6.65 -15.26 -10.76
C THR A 328 8.07 -15.57 -11.21
N LYS A 329 8.38 -16.85 -11.45
CA LYS A 329 9.66 -17.31 -12.03
C LYS A 329 9.39 -18.01 -13.36
N GLN A 330 10.40 -18.07 -14.22
CA GLN A 330 10.37 -18.89 -15.43
C GLN A 330 10.96 -20.26 -15.13
N SER A 331 10.38 -21.32 -15.70
CA SER A 331 11.05 -22.62 -15.70
C SER A 331 12.33 -22.59 -16.53
N ASP A 332 13.39 -23.23 -16.03
CA ASP A 332 14.65 -23.39 -16.74
C ASP A 332 14.58 -24.45 -17.87
N ALA A 333 15.72 -24.74 -18.49
CA ALA A 333 15.86 -25.76 -19.54
C ALA A 333 15.49 -27.19 -19.10
N GLN A 334 15.37 -27.45 -17.79
CA GLN A 334 14.92 -28.72 -17.21
C GLN A 334 13.44 -28.66 -16.80
N GLY A 335 12.75 -27.55 -17.10
CA GLY A 335 11.39 -27.29 -16.69
C GLY A 335 11.25 -26.95 -15.21
N GLN A 336 12.32 -26.52 -14.53
CA GLN A 336 12.36 -26.37 -13.08
C GLN A 336 12.37 -24.91 -12.61
N ALA A 337 11.80 -24.67 -11.44
CA ALA A 337 12.01 -23.44 -10.66
C ALA A 337 11.82 -23.74 -9.16
N SER A 338 12.32 -22.87 -8.31
CA SER A 338 12.18 -23.01 -6.86
C SER A 338 12.00 -21.66 -6.17
N LEU A 339 11.43 -21.66 -4.96
CA LEU A 339 11.27 -20.46 -4.14
C LEU A 339 11.43 -20.80 -2.66
N ARG A 340 12.19 -19.99 -1.92
CA ARG A 340 12.24 -20.08 -0.45
C ARG A 340 11.04 -19.38 0.16
N VAL A 341 10.31 -20.07 1.04
CA VAL A 341 9.09 -19.56 1.67
C VAL A 341 9.02 -19.91 3.16
N GLY A 342 8.18 -19.21 3.91
CA GLY A 342 7.75 -19.63 5.25
C GLY A 342 7.03 -20.99 5.22
N LYS A 343 6.99 -21.68 6.36
CA LYS A 343 6.50 -23.06 6.47
C LYS A 343 4.98 -23.19 6.48
N GLY A 344 4.33 -22.81 5.39
CA GLY A 344 2.89 -22.94 5.18
C GLY A 344 2.55 -23.48 3.79
N ASP A 345 1.27 -23.68 3.56
CA ASP A 345 0.74 -24.14 2.27
C ASP A 345 0.74 -23.01 1.24
N MET A 346 1.03 -23.34 -0.02
CA MET A 346 1.07 -22.38 -1.12
C MET A 346 0.53 -22.98 -2.41
N LEU A 347 -0.38 -22.28 -3.09
CA LEU A 347 -0.82 -22.69 -4.43
C LEU A 347 0.24 -22.25 -5.45
N ILE A 348 0.65 -23.18 -6.32
CA ILE A 348 1.54 -22.90 -7.44
C ILE A 348 0.74 -23.02 -8.73
N TRP A 349 0.80 -22.00 -9.57
CA TRP A 349 0.16 -21.96 -10.89
C TRP A 349 1.24 -21.89 -11.97
N ALA A 350 1.23 -22.78 -12.96
CA ALA A 350 2.12 -22.73 -14.10
C ALA A 350 1.32 -22.52 -15.40
N ALA A 351 1.83 -21.68 -16.31
CA ALA A 351 1.17 -21.43 -17.59
C ALA A 351 2.17 -21.16 -18.72
N LYS A 352 1.83 -21.61 -19.93
CA LYS A 352 2.56 -21.31 -21.16
C LYS A 352 1.65 -21.49 -22.38
N ASP A 353 1.68 -20.53 -23.30
CA ASP A 353 0.99 -20.61 -24.60
C ASP A 353 -0.51 -20.98 -24.51
N GLY A 354 -1.19 -20.51 -23.45
CA GLY A 354 -2.62 -20.77 -23.21
C GLY A 354 -2.92 -22.07 -22.46
N LEU A 355 -1.92 -22.94 -22.28
CA LEU A 355 -2.00 -24.13 -21.43
C LEU A 355 -1.60 -23.79 -19.99
N PHE A 356 -2.21 -24.45 -19.01
CA PHE A 356 -1.92 -24.20 -17.60
C PHE A 356 -2.14 -25.43 -16.72
N GLY A 357 -1.63 -25.35 -15.49
CA GLY A 357 -1.89 -26.30 -14.42
C GLY A 357 -1.61 -25.67 -13.06
N TYR A 358 -2.12 -26.27 -11.99
CA TYR A 358 -1.87 -25.80 -10.62
C TYR A 358 -1.75 -26.95 -9.63
N ALA A 359 -1.01 -26.73 -8.56
CA ALA A 359 -0.84 -27.70 -7.47
C ALA A 359 -0.69 -26.97 -6.13
N LEU A 360 -1.13 -27.61 -5.04
CA LEU A 360 -0.95 -27.09 -3.68
C LEU A 360 0.31 -27.70 -3.06
N SER A 361 1.31 -26.86 -2.76
CA SER A 361 2.45 -27.23 -1.93
C SER A 361 2.00 -27.31 -0.47
N LYS A 362 2.23 -28.46 0.17
CA LYS A 362 1.93 -28.68 1.60
C LYS A 362 3.18 -28.57 2.45
N ALA A 363 3.08 -27.90 3.62
CA ALA A 363 4.21 -27.77 4.53
C ALA A 363 4.60 -29.09 5.21
N ASP A 364 3.62 -29.85 5.71
CA ASP A 364 3.85 -31.07 6.51
C ASP A 364 4.42 -32.27 5.72
N ASP A 365 4.47 -32.19 4.39
CA ASP A 365 4.99 -33.23 3.49
C ASP A 365 5.65 -32.59 2.25
N ARG A 366 6.51 -31.59 2.46
CA ARG A 366 7.09 -30.82 1.35
C ARG A 366 7.94 -31.71 0.44
N LYS A 367 7.51 -31.82 -0.82
CA LYS A 367 8.14 -32.60 -1.89
C LYS A 367 8.19 -31.76 -3.18
N PRO A 368 9.13 -32.04 -4.10
CA PRO A 368 9.10 -31.45 -5.42
C PRO A 368 7.75 -31.69 -6.12
N LEU A 369 7.13 -30.62 -6.60
CA LEU A 369 5.85 -30.67 -7.29
C LEU A 369 6.07 -30.84 -8.80
N THR A 370 5.26 -31.68 -9.44
CA THR A 370 5.16 -31.70 -10.91
C THR A 370 3.83 -31.10 -11.32
N ILE A 371 3.85 -30.05 -12.15
CA ILE A 371 2.67 -29.40 -12.71
C ILE A 371 2.59 -29.72 -14.20
N VAL A 372 1.51 -30.36 -14.60
CA VAL A 372 1.24 -30.69 -16.00
C VAL A 372 0.41 -29.57 -16.63
N LEU A 373 0.90 -28.99 -17.74
CA LEU A 373 0.16 -27.97 -18.49
C LEU A 373 -0.88 -28.63 -19.40
N ASP A 374 -2.11 -28.11 -19.37
CA ASP A 374 -3.23 -28.65 -20.12
C ASP A 374 -4.23 -27.55 -20.54
N SER A 375 -5.21 -27.91 -21.38
CA SER A 375 -6.26 -26.99 -21.81
C SER A 375 -7.27 -26.69 -20.69
N PHE A 376 -8.00 -25.58 -20.82
CA PHE A 376 -9.05 -25.19 -19.87
C PHE A 376 -10.13 -26.28 -19.73
N GLU A 377 -10.51 -26.94 -20.82
CA GLU A 377 -11.50 -28.01 -20.86
C GLU A 377 -11.03 -29.24 -20.09
N ALA A 378 -9.74 -29.56 -20.15
CA ALA A 378 -9.15 -30.71 -19.49
C ALA A 378 -9.04 -30.56 -17.97
N GLN A 379 -9.04 -29.34 -17.44
CA GLN A 379 -9.03 -29.09 -16.00
C GLN A 379 -10.30 -29.61 -15.32
N PRO A 380 -10.26 -29.96 -14.03
CA PRO A 380 -11.47 -30.30 -13.29
C PRO A 380 -12.45 -29.12 -13.23
N GLU A 381 -13.74 -29.41 -13.08
CA GLU A 381 -14.79 -28.40 -12.95
C GLU A 381 -14.59 -27.50 -11.71
N TRP A 382 -14.13 -28.10 -10.61
CA TRP A 382 -13.69 -27.37 -9.43
C TRP A 382 -12.57 -28.12 -8.70
N ALA A 383 -11.84 -27.40 -7.86
CA ALA A 383 -10.89 -27.94 -6.90
C ALA A 383 -11.12 -27.29 -5.52
N ASP A 384 -11.08 -28.13 -4.48
CA ASP A 384 -11.20 -27.70 -3.09
C ASP A 384 -9.85 -27.81 -2.41
N PHE A 385 -9.53 -26.80 -1.59
CA PHE A 385 -8.29 -26.74 -0.84
C PHE A 385 -8.57 -26.38 0.61
N LYS A 386 -7.82 -27.00 1.53
CA LYS A 386 -7.56 -26.44 2.86
C LYS A 386 -6.15 -25.87 2.84
N ILE A 387 -6.00 -24.57 2.99
CA ILE A 387 -4.72 -23.87 2.97
C ILE A 387 -4.36 -23.55 4.41
N VAL A 388 -3.24 -24.08 4.88
CA VAL A 388 -2.76 -23.86 6.23
C VAL A 388 -1.63 -22.83 6.20
N PRO A 389 -1.77 -21.65 6.82
CA PRO A 389 -0.68 -20.69 6.91
C PRO A 389 0.44 -21.23 7.81
N PRO A 390 1.65 -20.65 7.76
CA PRO A 390 2.70 -21.06 8.68
C PRO A 390 2.26 -20.98 10.15
N ALA A 391 2.63 -22.01 10.89
CA ALA A 391 2.64 -21.99 12.34
C ALA A 391 3.91 -21.27 12.81
N GLY A 392 3.84 -20.58 13.94
CA GLY A 392 5.01 -19.94 14.51
C GLY A 392 4.72 -19.41 15.91
N ASP A 393 5.63 -19.70 16.82
CA ASP A 393 5.67 -18.99 18.10
C ASP A 393 6.06 -17.53 17.82
N PRO A 394 5.41 -16.56 18.47
CA PRO A 394 5.76 -15.16 18.31
C PRO A 394 7.24 -14.93 18.60
N ILE A 395 7.88 -14.04 17.83
CA ILE A 395 9.23 -13.55 18.17
C ILE A 395 9.15 -12.90 19.56
N PRO A 396 9.83 -13.44 20.58
CA PRO A 396 9.72 -12.92 21.93
C PRO A 396 10.32 -11.52 22.00
N THR A 397 9.70 -10.64 22.79
CA THR A 397 10.30 -9.35 23.14
C THR A 397 11.59 -9.57 23.92
N THR A 398 12.62 -8.81 23.60
CA THR A 398 13.86 -8.73 24.40
C THR A 398 13.82 -7.61 25.43
N CYS A 399 12.76 -6.80 25.42
CA CYS A 399 12.61 -5.67 26.33
C CYS A 399 12.17 -6.13 27.72
N SER A 400 12.79 -5.57 28.75
CA SER A 400 12.28 -5.67 30.11
C SER A 400 10.99 -4.83 30.28
N PRO A 401 10.11 -5.17 31.24
CA PRO A 401 8.93 -4.34 31.55
C PRO A 401 9.27 -2.87 31.84
N GLN A 402 10.45 -2.60 32.42
CA GLN A 402 10.91 -1.24 32.68
C GLN A 402 11.27 -0.49 31.39
N GLN A 403 11.93 -1.15 30.43
CA GLN A 403 12.24 -0.55 29.12
C GLN A 403 10.94 -0.23 28.36
N ILE A 404 9.99 -1.16 28.35
CA ILE A 404 8.67 -0.95 27.73
C ILE A 404 7.97 0.24 28.38
N SER A 405 7.83 0.26 29.71
CA SER A 405 7.17 1.38 30.41
C SER A 405 7.87 2.73 30.20
N THR A 406 9.21 2.75 30.13
CA THR A 406 9.97 3.98 29.84
C THR A 406 9.71 4.46 28.41
N ASN A 407 9.65 3.53 27.46
CA ASN A 407 9.31 3.80 26.07
C ASN A 407 7.88 4.31 25.93
N ASP A 408 6.91 3.69 26.59
CA ASP A 408 5.50 4.10 26.56
C ASP A 408 5.31 5.53 27.09
N ALA A 409 6.00 5.87 28.20
CA ALA A 409 6.00 7.24 28.73
C ALA A 409 6.61 8.24 27.73
N ARG A 410 7.60 7.81 26.95
CA ARG A 410 8.21 8.61 25.88
C ARG A 410 7.26 8.77 24.69
N LEU A 411 6.60 7.69 24.24
CA LEU A 411 5.59 7.72 23.17
C LEU A 411 4.49 8.73 23.47
N LEU A 412 3.97 8.76 24.71
CA LEU A 412 2.95 9.75 25.13
C LEU A 412 3.43 11.21 25.00
N ARG A 413 4.71 11.46 25.28
CA ARG A 413 5.30 12.79 25.06
C ARG A 413 5.41 13.11 23.57
N GLU A 414 5.80 12.15 22.76
CA GLU A 414 5.91 12.30 21.31
C GLU A 414 4.55 12.55 20.66
N ASP A 415 3.51 11.85 21.12
CA ASP A 415 2.12 12.11 20.77
C ASP A 415 1.71 13.54 21.11
N SER A 416 2.14 14.08 22.25
CA SER A 416 1.85 15.47 22.63
C SER A 416 2.54 16.48 21.71
N ILE A 417 3.72 16.17 21.19
CA ILE A 417 4.43 17.00 20.20
C ILE A 417 3.66 17.01 18.88
N ARG A 418 3.24 15.82 18.41
CA ARG A 418 2.42 15.68 17.20
C ARG A 418 1.09 16.40 17.36
N ALA A 419 0.39 16.19 18.47
CA ALA A 419 -0.89 16.85 18.77
C ALA A 419 -0.77 18.38 18.83
N ALA A 420 0.35 18.92 19.35
CA ALA A 420 0.60 20.35 19.34
C ALA A 420 0.78 20.90 17.91
N TYR A 421 1.40 20.13 17.01
CA TYR A 421 1.46 20.48 15.59
C TYR A 421 0.08 20.39 14.93
N GLU A 422 -0.69 19.32 15.17
CA GLU A 422 -2.04 19.15 14.61
C GLU A 422 -3.02 20.23 15.10
N ALA A 423 -2.85 20.73 16.32
CA ALA A 423 -3.63 21.85 16.86
C ALA A 423 -3.41 23.18 16.11
N THR A 424 -2.39 23.27 15.25
CA THR A 424 -2.18 24.42 14.36
C THR A 424 -3.05 24.39 13.10
N PHE A 425 -3.68 23.26 12.79
CA PHE A 425 -4.49 23.10 11.59
C PHE A 425 -5.81 23.88 11.69
N ALA A 426 -6.40 24.20 10.54
CA ALA A 426 -7.63 24.98 10.45
C ALA A 426 -8.79 24.35 11.24
N THR A 427 -9.36 25.12 12.18
CA THR A 427 -10.56 24.70 12.92
C THR A 427 -11.83 24.94 12.12
N ALA A 428 -12.95 24.35 12.55
CA ALA A 428 -14.25 24.59 11.93
C ALA A 428 -14.67 26.07 12.04
N GLU A 429 -14.36 26.73 13.15
CA GLU A 429 -14.65 28.14 13.39
C GLU A 429 -13.82 29.05 12.47
N GLN A 430 -12.52 28.77 12.34
CA GLN A 430 -11.64 29.50 11.41
C GLN A 430 -12.10 29.31 9.96
N SER A 431 -12.48 28.09 9.59
CA SER A 431 -13.00 27.76 8.26
C SER A 431 -14.31 28.49 7.97
N ALA A 432 -15.24 28.53 8.92
CA ALA A 432 -16.51 29.24 8.78
C ALA A 432 -16.32 30.76 8.68
N ALA A 433 -15.41 31.33 9.50
CA ALA A 433 -15.07 32.75 9.42
C ALA A 433 -14.46 33.11 8.06
N MET A 434 -13.55 32.27 7.55
CA MET A 434 -12.98 32.46 6.23
C MET A 434 -14.01 32.27 5.11
N ALA A 435 -14.94 31.32 5.24
CA ALA A 435 -16.01 31.14 4.25
C ALA A 435 -16.89 32.40 4.15
N ALA A 436 -17.23 33.00 5.29
CA ALA A 436 -17.96 34.26 5.35
C ALA A 436 -17.16 35.43 4.75
N GLU A 437 -15.87 35.52 5.06
CA GLU A 437 -14.95 36.52 4.48
C GLU A 437 -14.88 36.41 2.95
N LEU A 438 -14.74 35.18 2.45
CA LEU A 438 -14.55 34.89 1.04
C LEU A 438 -15.87 34.82 0.25
N GLY A 439 -17.01 34.77 0.91
CA GLY A 439 -18.32 34.61 0.27
C GLY A 439 -18.48 33.28 -0.46
N VAL A 440 -18.01 32.19 0.15
CA VAL A 440 -18.10 30.80 -0.38
C VAL A 440 -18.93 29.91 0.55
N ASP A 441 -19.30 28.72 0.07
CA ASP A 441 -20.04 27.73 0.87
C ASP A 441 -19.23 27.26 2.09
N ALA A 442 -19.76 27.50 3.29
CA ALA A 442 -19.06 27.23 4.55
C ALA A 442 -18.86 25.74 4.86
N PRO A 443 -19.87 24.86 4.68
CA PRO A 443 -19.67 23.41 4.81
C PRO A 443 -18.58 22.87 3.86
N ALA A 444 -18.61 23.28 2.59
CA ALA A 444 -17.61 22.88 1.60
C ALA A 444 -16.19 23.32 2.00
N LEU A 445 -16.00 24.59 2.36
CA LEU A 445 -14.68 25.09 2.75
C LEU A 445 -14.17 24.43 4.03
N THR A 446 -15.06 24.19 4.99
CA THR A 446 -14.70 23.48 6.23
C THR A 446 -14.22 22.06 5.93
N GLY A 447 -14.93 21.32 5.08
CA GLY A 447 -14.49 19.97 4.66
C GLY A 447 -13.14 19.99 3.95
N ILE A 448 -12.90 20.97 3.08
CA ILE A 448 -11.62 21.15 2.37
C ILE A 448 -10.48 21.45 3.36
N LEU A 449 -10.64 22.45 4.22
CA LEU A 449 -9.58 22.89 5.13
C LEU A 449 -9.26 21.82 6.19
N GLN A 450 -10.26 21.13 6.74
CA GLN A 450 -10.04 20.00 7.64
C GLN A 450 -9.31 18.84 6.94
N THR A 451 -9.68 18.54 5.69
CA THR A 451 -9.00 17.49 4.91
C THR A 451 -7.57 17.88 4.57
N SER A 452 -7.29 19.17 4.34
CA SER A 452 -5.97 19.66 3.94
C SER A 452 -4.89 19.56 5.04
N ARG A 453 -5.29 19.39 6.32
CA ARG A 453 -4.40 19.29 7.48
C ARG A 453 -3.30 20.36 7.43
N GLY A 454 -2.02 20.00 7.54
CA GLY A 454 -0.90 20.94 7.50
C GLY A 454 -0.72 21.70 6.17
N ASN A 455 -1.49 21.39 5.12
CA ASN A 455 -1.52 22.13 3.85
C ASN A 455 -2.58 23.23 3.80
N HIS A 456 -3.33 23.46 4.89
CA HIS A 456 -4.39 24.46 4.91
C HIS A 456 -3.92 25.86 4.47
N ALA A 457 -2.73 26.31 4.90
CA ALA A 457 -2.20 27.62 4.51
C ALA A 457 -2.03 27.80 2.99
N ASP A 458 -1.62 26.74 2.26
CA ASP A 458 -1.50 26.77 0.81
C ASP A 458 -2.88 26.89 0.12
N ILE A 459 -3.89 26.21 0.67
CA ILE A 459 -5.28 26.28 0.22
C ILE A 459 -5.86 27.68 0.48
N GLU A 460 -5.59 28.24 1.67
CA GLU A 460 -6.03 29.57 2.06
C GLU A 460 -5.42 30.66 1.17
N GLY A 461 -4.10 30.62 0.98
CA GLY A 461 -3.39 31.54 0.09
C GLY A 461 -3.93 31.50 -1.33
N PHE A 462 -4.20 30.30 -1.85
CA PHE A 462 -4.82 30.11 -3.15
C PHE A 462 -6.19 30.78 -3.24
N LEU A 463 -7.12 30.47 -2.34
CA LEU A 463 -8.48 31.03 -2.38
C LEU A 463 -8.52 32.55 -2.20
N ARG A 464 -7.63 33.10 -1.36
CA ARG A 464 -7.48 34.55 -1.16
C ARG A 464 -6.92 35.27 -2.38
N SER A 465 -6.11 34.57 -3.18
CA SER A 465 -5.55 35.12 -4.42
C SER A 465 -6.54 35.17 -5.58
N VAL A 466 -7.67 34.45 -5.50
CA VAL A 466 -8.68 34.39 -6.55
C VAL A 466 -9.73 35.49 -6.36
N GLU A 467 -10.08 36.18 -7.45
CA GLU A 467 -11.09 37.25 -7.48
C GLU A 467 -12.46 36.76 -6.99
N ALA A 468 -13.20 37.65 -6.33
CA ALA A 468 -14.51 37.33 -5.75
C ALA A 468 -15.57 36.98 -6.81
N GLY A 469 -16.64 36.33 -6.38
CA GLY A 469 -17.75 35.92 -7.25
C GLY A 469 -17.46 34.61 -7.98
N LYS A 470 -17.73 34.58 -9.29
CA LYS A 470 -17.71 33.33 -10.08
C LYS A 470 -16.34 32.64 -10.12
N ALA A 471 -15.25 33.42 -10.19
CA ALA A 471 -13.90 32.87 -10.21
C ALA A 471 -13.59 32.11 -8.91
N ARG A 472 -13.93 32.68 -7.74
CA ARG A 472 -13.74 32.00 -6.46
C ARG A 472 -14.61 30.78 -6.28
N GLN A 473 -15.86 30.80 -6.75
CA GLN A 473 -16.70 29.59 -6.74
C GLN A 473 -16.07 28.48 -7.59
N ARG A 474 -15.53 28.82 -8.76
CA ARG A 474 -14.85 27.84 -9.62
C ARG A 474 -13.55 27.32 -9.00
N ALA A 475 -12.85 28.14 -8.21
CA ALA A 475 -11.70 27.69 -7.42
C ALA A 475 -12.12 26.70 -6.32
N MET A 476 -13.27 26.92 -5.67
CA MET A 476 -13.86 25.92 -4.75
C MET A 476 -14.20 24.62 -5.49
N ASP A 477 -14.82 24.71 -6.67
CA ASP A 477 -15.17 23.55 -7.47
C ASP A 477 -13.91 22.74 -7.85
N LEU A 478 -12.80 23.39 -8.21
CA LEU A 478 -11.50 22.73 -8.45
C LEU A 478 -11.06 21.90 -7.24
N LEU A 479 -11.08 22.50 -6.04
CA LEU A 479 -10.68 21.83 -4.79
C LEU A 479 -11.60 20.65 -4.44
N GLN A 480 -12.87 20.70 -4.84
CA GLN A 480 -13.82 19.60 -4.65
C GLN A 480 -13.69 18.49 -5.70
N THR A 481 -12.99 18.74 -6.81
CA THR A 481 -12.85 17.76 -7.92
C THR A 481 -11.53 16.96 -7.85
N VAL A 482 -10.60 17.37 -7.00
CA VAL A 482 -9.34 16.64 -6.73
C VAL A 482 -9.52 15.63 -5.60
N SER A 483 -8.57 14.72 -5.43
CA SER A 483 -8.65 13.71 -4.36
C SER A 483 -8.41 14.35 -2.98
N PRO A 484 -8.89 13.74 -1.88
CA PRO A 484 -8.56 14.20 -0.52
C PRO A 484 -7.06 14.35 -0.31
N LYS A 485 -6.27 13.47 -0.90
CA LYS A 485 -4.81 13.47 -0.79
C LYS A 485 -4.18 14.69 -1.46
N ASP A 486 -4.75 15.17 -2.56
CA ASP A 486 -4.28 16.38 -3.26
C ASP A 486 -4.43 17.64 -2.41
N LEU A 487 -5.44 17.67 -1.54
CA LEU A 487 -5.63 18.77 -0.59
C LEU A 487 -4.52 18.79 0.47
N THR A 488 -3.82 17.67 0.71
CA THR A 488 -2.78 17.53 1.75
C THR A 488 -1.37 17.86 1.28
N ASP A 489 -1.11 17.90 -0.03
CA ASP A 489 0.25 18.06 -0.55
C ASP A 489 0.39 18.86 -1.85
N THR A 490 -0.68 19.53 -2.32
CA THR A 490 -0.58 20.45 -3.46
C THR A 490 -0.23 21.87 -2.99
N PRO A 491 0.90 22.45 -3.42
CA PRO A 491 1.31 23.79 -3.01
C PRO A 491 0.46 24.88 -3.69
N GLU A 492 0.36 26.05 -3.04
CA GLU A 492 -0.40 27.21 -3.53
C GLU A 492 -0.03 27.58 -4.97
N SER A 493 1.26 27.57 -5.30
CA SER A 493 1.76 27.91 -6.64
C SER A 493 1.23 26.98 -7.73
N LEU A 494 1.09 25.69 -7.40
CA LEU A 494 0.54 24.71 -8.33
C LEU A 494 -0.98 24.89 -8.44
N LEU A 495 -1.71 25.10 -7.34
CA LEU A 495 -3.14 25.38 -7.38
C LEU A 495 -3.47 26.60 -8.26
N LYS A 496 -2.69 27.68 -8.14
CA LYS A 496 -2.80 28.87 -9.01
C LYS A 496 -2.59 28.53 -10.49
N ALA A 497 -1.58 27.73 -10.80
CA ALA A 497 -1.31 27.30 -12.17
C ALA A 497 -2.45 26.44 -12.71
N LEU A 498 -2.90 25.44 -11.94
CA LEU A 498 -4.00 24.55 -12.30
C LEU A 498 -5.29 25.35 -12.55
N PHE A 499 -5.63 26.29 -11.68
CA PHE A 499 -6.82 27.13 -11.81
C PHE A 499 -6.77 28.04 -13.05
N ARG A 500 -5.63 28.69 -13.30
CA ARG A 500 -5.42 29.51 -14.51
C ARG A 500 -5.61 28.68 -15.79
N ASP A 501 -5.14 27.45 -15.77
CA ASP A 501 -5.11 26.58 -16.94
C ASP A 501 -6.37 25.71 -17.09
N MET A 502 -7.24 25.72 -16.08
CA MET A 502 -8.51 25.00 -16.03
C MET A 502 -9.43 25.43 -17.19
N ALA A 503 -9.97 24.46 -17.93
CA ALA A 503 -10.85 24.74 -19.07
C ALA A 503 -12.19 25.38 -18.63
N GLU A 504 -12.60 26.46 -19.30
CA GLU A 504 -13.90 27.10 -19.08
C GLU A 504 -15.03 26.26 -19.73
N PRO A 505 -16.20 26.13 -19.09
CA PRO A 505 -17.33 25.45 -19.71
C PRO A 505 -17.89 26.29 -20.87
N ALA A 506 -18.40 25.62 -21.90
CA ALA A 506 -19.25 26.27 -22.90
C ALA A 506 -20.50 26.87 -22.23
N PRO A 507 -21.12 27.94 -22.77
CA PRO A 507 -22.29 28.59 -22.17
C PRO A 507 -23.43 27.62 -21.83
N GLU A 508 -23.70 26.65 -22.70
CA GLU A 508 -24.69 25.59 -22.53
C GLU A 508 -24.32 24.55 -21.46
N ALA A 509 -23.04 24.47 -21.07
CA ALA A 509 -22.51 23.59 -20.04
C ALA A 509 -22.17 24.32 -18.73
N ALA A 510 -22.65 25.55 -18.56
CA ALA A 510 -22.33 26.40 -17.41
C ALA A 510 -23.09 26.05 -16.11
N SER A 511 -24.02 25.09 -16.14
CA SER A 511 -24.76 24.64 -14.95
C SER A 511 -25.22 23.18 -15.04
N GLY A 512 -25.78 22.65 -13.94
CA GLY A 512 -26.44 21.35 -13.89
C GLY A 512 -25.51 20.15 -14.11
N GLU A 513 -26.02 19.11 -14.77
CA GLU A 513 -25.27 17.89 -15.09
C GLU A 513 -24.10 18.17 -16.06
N ALA A 514 -24.30 19.05 -17.04
CA ALA A 514 -23.28 19.41 -18.02
C ALA A 514 -22.05 20.00 -17.34
N TYR A 515 -22.27 20.92 -16.39
CA TYR A 515 -21.20 21.53 -15.62
C TYR A 515 -20.43 20.50 -14.79
N ARG A 516 -21.13 19.58 -14.11
CA ARG A 516 -20.49 18.50 -13.33
C ARG A 516 -19.63 17.58 -14.22
N HIS A 517 -20.13 17.23 -15.41
CA HIS A 517 -19.35 16.46 -16.38
C HIS A 517 -18.14 17.25 -16.90
N HIS A 518 -18.31 18.55 -17.15
CA HIS A 518 -17.21 19.43 -17.59
C HIS A 518 -16.12 19.48 -16.53
N LEU A 519 -16.49 19.76 -15.28
CA LEU A 519 -15.57 19.78 -14.15
C LEU A 519 -14.78 18.47 -14.05
N ARG A 520 -15.48 17.33 -14.03
CA ARG A 520 -14.85 16.03 -13.78
C ARG A 520 -14.02 15.50 -14.96
N TYR A 521 -14.50 15.68 -16.19
CA TYR A 521 -13.95 14.97 -17.36
C TYR A 521 -13.21 15.86 -18.35
N VAL A 522 -13.29 17.19 -18.20
CA VAL A 522 -12.59 18.15 -19.06
C VAL A 522 -11.66 19.05 -18.24
N ALA A 523 -12.16 19.65 -17.16
CA ALA A 523 -11.43 20.69 -16.43
C ALA A 523 -10.54 20.16 -15.30
N SER A 524 -10.89 19.03 -14.69
CA SER A 524 -10.14 18.48 -13.55
C SER A 524 -8.70 18.15 -13.93
N PRO A 525 -7.71 18.55 -13.11
CA PRO A 525 -6.32 18.17 -13.31
C PRO A 525 -6.01 16.75 -12.84
N ARG A 526 -6.86 16.16 -11.99
CA ARG A 526 -6.75 14.80 -11.45
C ARG A 526 -7.21 13.80 -12.51
N ILE A 527 -6.33 12.89 -12.93
CA ILE A 527 -6.62 11.89 -13.96
C ILE A 527 -6.65 10.48 -13.35
N TYR A 528 -5.64 10.11 -12.57
CA TYR A 528 -5.53 8.84 -11.87
C TYR A 528 -4.86 9.08 -10.51
N THR A 529 -3.85 8.30 -10.10
CA THR A 529 -3.15 8.41 -8.80
C THR A 529 -1.81 9.16 -8.89
N GLU A 530 -1.51 9.85 -9.98
CA GLU A 530 -0.27 10.63 -10.17
C GLU A 530 -0.12 11.79 -9.18
N MET A 531 1.04 12.45 -9.08
CA MET A 531 1.07 13.81 -8.49
C MET A 531 0.34 14.78 -9.42
N LEU A 532 -0.43 15.72 -8.85
CA LEU A 532 -0.99 16.79 -9.67
C LEU A 532 0.14 17.56 -10.37
N SER A 533 -0.09 17.92 -11.63
CA SER A 533 0.84 18.71 -12.43
C SER A 533 0.08 19.63 -13.37
N SER A 534 0.62 20.83 -13.62
CA SER A 534 0.09 21.71 -14.67
C SER A 534 0.62 21.23 -16.02
N PHE A 535 -0.24 20.59 -16.80
CA PHE A 535 0.12 20.04 -18.10
C PHE A 535 -0.28 20.93 -19.28
N VAL A 536 -1.38 21.68 -19.17
CA VAL A 536 -1.94 22.44 -20.31
C VAL A 536 -0.92 23.38 -20.98
N PRO A 537 -0.07 24.15 -20.27
CA PRO A 537 0.93 25.01 -20.93
C PRO A 537 1.95 24.23 -21.76
N ALA A 538 2.37 23.05 -21.28
CA ALA A 538 3.30 22.18 -21.98
C ALA A 538 2.66 21.51 -23.21
N LEU A 539 1.33 21.30 -23.18
CA LEU A 539 0.61 20.54 -24.21
C LEU A 539 -0.04 21.40 -25.29
N ARG A 540 -0.48 22.63 -24.98
CA ARG A 540 -1.28 23.49 -25.89
C ARG A 540 -0.55 23.84 -27.20
N GLY A 541 0.78 23.84 -27.22
CA GLY A 541 1.60 24.13 -28.40
C GLY A 541 2.09 22.91 -29.18
N ILE A 542 1.71 21.69 -28.77
CA ILE A 542 2.18 20.46 -29.41
C ILE A 542 1.49 20.21 -30.76
N LEU A 543 0.20 20.55 -30.84
CA LEU A 543 -0.65 20.27 -32.00
C LEU A 543 -0.99 21.56 -32.76
N SER A 544 -0.98 21.50 -34.10
CA SER A 544 -1.45 22.60 -34.95
C SER A 544 -2.95 22.85 -34.76
N THR A 545 -3.44 24.03 -35.11
CA THR A 545 -4.88 24.37 -35.00
C THR A 545 -5.75 23.39 -35.79
N GLU A 546 -5.28 22.96 -36.97
CA GLU A 546 -5.94 21.98 -37.83
C GLU A 546 -6.00 20.59 -37.17
N GLU A 547 -4.89 20.12 -36.59
CA GLU A 547 -4.85 18.86 -35.84
C GLU A 547 -5.79 18.89 -34.64
N GLN A 548 -5.80 20.00 -33.89
CA GLN A 548 -6.71 20.16 -32.75
C GLN A 548 -8.18 20.08 -33.18
N GLN A 549 -8.54 20.71 -34.30
CA GLN A 549 -9.91 20.68 -34.81
C GLN A 549 -10.30 19.28 -35.30
N ALA A 550 -9.42 18.60 -36.02
CA ALA A 550 -9.64 17.24 -36.52
C ALA A 550 -9.82 16.25 -35.36
N MET A 551 -8.95 16.30 -34.35
CA MET A 551 -9.03 15.44 -33.16
C MET A 551 -10.26 15.73 -32.28
N ARG A 552 -10.76 16.97 -32.23
CA ARG A 552 -12.05 17.27 -31.57
C ARG A 552 -13.23 16.63 -32.30
N GLN A 553 -13.18 16.58 -33.63
CA GLN A 553 -14.24 15.96 -34.45
C GLN A 553 -14.18 14.42 -34.39
N ASP A 554 -12.97 13.85 -34.41
CA ASP A 554 -12.74 12.42 -34.23
C ASP A 554 -11.62 12.13 -33.22
N PRO A 555 -11.92 11.96 -31.92
CA PRO A 555 -10.88 11.71 -30.91
C PRO A 555 -10.09 10.41 -31.11
N ALA A 556 -10.53 9.51 -31.99
CA ALA A 556 -9.73 8.35 -32.41
C ALA A 556 -8.44 8.77 -33.15
N GLU A 557 -8.39 9.96 -33.74
CA GLU A 557 -7.16 10.54 -34.29
C GLU A 557 -6.13 10.83 -33.19
N LEU A 558 -6.57 11.33 -32.03
CA LEU A 558 -5.67 11.56 -30.90
C LEU A 558 -5.07 10.24 -30.40
N VAL A 559 -5.86 9.16 -30.38
CA VAL A 559 -5.36 7.81 -30.03
C VAL A 559 -4.22 7.40 -30.95
N ARG A 560 -4.43 7.49 -32.28
CA ARG A 560 -3.41 7.17 -33.29
C ARG A 560 -2.19 8.06 -33.16
N TRP A 561 -2.39 9.35 -32.90
CA TRP A 561 -1.32 10.31 -32.73
C TRP A 561 -0.46 9.99 -31.50
N VAL A 562 -1.08 9.70 -30.35
CA VAL A 562 -0.34 9.33 -29.12
C VAL A 562 0.45 8.04 -29.34
N SER A 563 -0.15 7.00 -29.90
CA SER A 563 0.55 5.73 -30.19
C SER A 563 1.70 5.89 -31.19
N SER A 564 1.64 6.88 -32.07
CA SER A 564 2.69 7.12 -33.07
C SER A 564 3.82 8.02 -32.56
N ASN A 565 3.55 8.88 -31.57
CA ASN A 565 4.51 9.86 -31.06
C ASN A 565 5.14 9.47 -29.72
N ILE A 566 4.52 8.55 -28.97
CA ILE A 566 5.00 8.10 -27.66
C ILE A 566 5.30 6.61 -27.71
N ARG A 567 6.56 6.24 -27.48
CA ARG A 567 7.01 4.85 -27.45
C ARG A 567 6.63 4.19 -26.12
N LEU A 568 5.98 3.03 -26.18
CA LEU A 568 5.73 2.21 -24.99
C LEU A 568 7.05 1.71 -24.38
N ASP A 569 7.23 1.94 -23.09
CA ASP A 569 8.34 1.43 -22.29
C ASP A 569 7.86 0.42 -21.25
N THR A 570 8.42 -0.79 -21.31
CA THR A 570 8.15 -1.86 -20.35
C THR A 570 9.39 -2.24 -19.54
N LEU A 571 10.51 -1.53 -19.72
CA LEU A 571 11.83 -1.93 -19.24
C LEU A 571 12.33 -1.06 -18.09
N TYR A 572 12.18 0.26 -18.20
CA TYR A 572 12.78 1.23 -17.28
C TYR A 572 11.78 1.83 -16.29
N ASN A 573 10.51 1.40 -16.30
CA ASN A 573 9.50 1.78 -15.32
C ASN A 573 8.74 0.57 -14.75
N THR A 574 9.48 -0.40 -14.24
CA THR A 574 8.94 -1.68 -13.73
C THR A 574 8.18 -1.55 -12.39
N GLN A 575 8.21 -0.39 -11.74
CA GLN A 575 7.41 -0.09 -10.53
C GLN A 575 6.09 0.62 -10.84
N TYR A 576 5.85 0.96 -12.12
CA TYR A 576 4.66 1.69 -12.58
C TYR A 576 4.43 3.03 -11.85
N THR A 577 5.50 3.67 -11.40
CA THR A 577 5.49 5.07 -10.95
C THR A 577 5.07 5.99 -12.10
N THR A 578 4.26 7.00 -11.85
CA THR A 578 3.68 7.82 -12.93
C THR A 578 4.66 8.87 -13.43
N ILE A 579 4.74 9.07 -14.75
CA ILE A 579 5.41 10.22 -15.38
C ILE A 579 4.40 11.35 -15.57
N THR A 580 4.81 12.60 -15.32
CA THR A 580 3.96 13.76 -15.63
C THR A 580 3.65 13.84 -17.15
N PRO A 581 2.50 14.40 -17.58
CA PRO A 581 2.21 14.54 -19.01
C PRO A 581 3.29 15.32 -19.78
N ALA A 582 3.86 16.36 -19.16
CA ALA A 582 4.98 17.11 -19.74
C ALA A 582 6.24 16.23 -19.86
N GLY A 583 6.51 15.41 -18.84
CA GLY A 583 7.58 14.43 -18.84
C GLY A 583 7.45 13.39 -19.96
N VAL A 584 6.24 12.84 -20.17
CA VAL A 584 5.95 11.91 -21.26
C VAL A 584 6.26 12.53 -22.62
N TRP A 585 5.87 13.79 -22.83
CA TRP A 585 6.18 14.49 -24.07
C TRP A 585 7.67 14.73 -24.26
N ARG A 586 8.39 15.15 -23.21
CA ARG A 586 9.84 15.38 -23.25
C ARG A 586 10.62 14.09 -23.55
N ALA A 587 10.24 12.98 -22.92
CA ALA A 587 10.92 11.69 -23.09
C ALA A 587 10.49 10.93 -24.35
N LYS A 588 9.36 11.32 -24.97
CA LYS A 588 8.71 10.61 -26.10
C LYS A 588 8.48 9.13 -25.82
N ARG A 589 8.40 8.77 -24.54
CA ARG A 589 8.46 7.39 -24.07
C ARG A 589 7.83 7.30 -22.69
N ALA A 590 7.02 6.28 -22.47
CA ALA A 590 6.32 6.07 -21.21
C ALA A 590 5.79 4.63 -21.10
N ASP A 591 5.55 4.17 -19.88
CA ASP A 591 4.75 2.96 -19.67
C ASP A 591 3.27 3.22 -19.99
N LEU A 592 2.47 2.16 -20.09
CA LEU A 592 1.07 2.27 -20.52
C LEU A 592 0.22 3.16 -19.61
N ARG A 593 0.45 3.15 -18.29
CA ARG A 593 -0.29 3.98 -17.34
C ARG A 593 0.01 5.45 -17.60
N SER A 594 1.29 5.80 -17.68
CA SER A 594 1.73 7.18 -17.94
C SER A 594 1.32 7.65 -19.35
N MET A 595 1.34 6.78 -20.36
CA MET A 595 0.77 7.08 -21.69
C MET A 595 -0.73 7.36 -21.64
N GLY A 596 -1.47 6.62 -20.82
CA GLY A 596 -2.90 6.84 -20.59
C GLY A 596 -3.20 8.17 -19.93
N ILE A 597 -2.43 8.52 -18.90
CA ILE A 597 -2.51 9.83 -18.23
C ILE A 597 -2.21 10.95 -19.24
N PHE A 598 -1.16 10.79 -20.04
CA PHE A 598 -0.81 11.73 -21.10
C PHE A 598 -1.94 11.89 -22.15
N PHE A 599 -2.54 10.79 -22.60
CA PHE A 599 -3.68 10.83 -23.52
C PHE A 599 -4.86 11.63 -22.92
N VAL A 600 -5.24 11.35 -21.67
CA VAL A 600 -6.34 12.08 -21.01
C VAL A 600 -5.99 13.56 -20.86
N ALA A 601 -4.74 13.89 -20.49
CA ALA A 601 -4.27 15.27 -20.39
C ALA A 601 -4.35 16.02 -21.74
N MET A 602 -3.95 15.37 -22.84
CA MET A 602 -4.09 15.91 -24.20
C MET A 602 -5.57 16.09 -24.57
N ALA A 603 -6.40 15.07 -24.36
CA ALA A 603 -7.84 15.12 -24.67
C ALA A 603 -8.53 16.27 -23.92
N ARG A 604 -8.26 16.40 -22.62
CA ARG A 604 -8.78 17.50 -21.77
C ARG A 604 -8.28 18.87 -22.22
N THR A 605 -7.01 18.98 -22.63
CA THR A 605 -6.45 20.21 -23.22
C THR A 605 -7.19 20.61 -24.52
N LEU A 606 -7.72 19.63 -25.27
CA LEU A 606 -8.55 19.86 -26.45
C LEU A 606 -10.03 20.09 -26.14
N GLY A 607 -10.46 20.02 -24.87
CA GLY A 607 -11.88 20.11 -24.50
C GLY A 607 -12.67 18.82 -24.72
N ILE A 608 -12.00 17.69 -24.93
CA ILE A 608 -12.62 16.37 -25.13
C ILE A 608 -12.81 15.71 -23.75
N PRO A 609 -14.04 15.33 -23.36
CA PRO A 609 -14.27 14.61 -22.11
C PRO A 609 -13.51 13.28 -22.10
N ALA A 610 -12.62 13.09 -21.13
CA ALA A 610 -11.78 11.91 -21.02
C ALA A 610 -11.52 11.52 -19.57
N ARG A 611 -11.28 10.23 -19.35
CA ARG A 611 -10.98 9.66 -18.03
C ARG A 611 -10.05 8.46 -18.10
N TYR A 612 -9.35 8.24 -17.00
CA TYR A 612 -8.84 6.93 -16.65
C TYR A 612 -9.89 6.28 -15.76
N ASP A 613 -10.55 5.23 -16.22
CA ASP A 613 -11.58 4.54 -15.46
C ASP A 613 -10.92 3.66 -14.39
N GLU A 614 -11.04 4.05 -13.13
CA GLU A 614 -10.40 3.38 -12.00
C GLU A 614 -10.91 1.95 -11.80
N VAL A 615 -12.16 1.66 -12.21
CA VAL A 615 -12.80 0.34 -12.07
C VAL A 615 -12.21 -0.67 -13.04
N THR A 616 -12.18 -0.33 -14.33
CA THR A 616 -11.74 -1.26 -15.38
C THR A 616 -10.26 -1.11 -15.73
N GLY A 617 -9.61 -0.05 -15.23
CA GLY A 617 -8.25 0.35 -15.62
C GLY A 617 -8.16 0.86 -17.06
N LYS A 618 -9.29 1.12 -17.72
CA LYS A 618 -9.36 1.52 -19.13
C LYS A 618 -9.24 3.03 -19.28
N ILE A 619 -8.57 3.44 -20.34
CA ILE A 619 -8.53 4.84 -20.77
C ILE A 619 -9.73 5.07 -21.69
N GLN A 620 -10.47 6.15 -21.47
CA GLN A 620 -11.73 6.40 -22.20
C GLN A 620 -11.90 7.86 -22.58
N TYR A 621 -12.63 8.10 -23.68
CA TYR A 621 -13.13 9.43 -24.05
C TYR A 621 -14.62 9.38 -24.43
N SER A 622 -15.28 10.53 -24.42
CA SER A 622 -16.63 10.70 -24.96
C SER A 622 -16.62 11.78 -26.05
N LYS A 623 -17.36 11.58 -27.14
CA LYS A 623 -17.47 12.59 -28.23
C LYS A 623 -18.34 13.79 -27.85
N GLN A 624 -19.19 13.64 -26.84
CA GLN A 624 -20.12 14.66 -26.35
C GLN A 624 -20.10 14.68 -24.83
N LEU A 625 -20.41 15.83 -24.25
CA LEU A 625 -20.48 16.01 -22.80
C LEU A 625 -21.81 15.50 -22.22
N ILE A 626 -22.90 15.58 -23.02
CA ILE A 626 -24.21 15.03 -22.70
C ILE A 626 -24.83 14.41 -23.97
N PRO A 627 -25.31 13.16 -23.90
CA PRO A 627 -25.00 12.17 -22.86
C PRO A 627 -23.54 11.71 -22.95
N LEU A 628 -22.92 11.36 -21.83
CA LEU A 628 -21.62 10.71 -21.85
C LEU A 628 -21.74 9.32 -22.48
N ARG A 629 -20.92 9.05 -23.50
CA ARG A 629 -20.82 7.74 -24.14
C ARG A 629 -19.34 7.37 -24.26
N TRP A 630 -18.88 6.55 -23.33
CA TRP A 630 -17.47 6.17 -23.22
C TRP A 630 -17.04 5.25 -24.35
N SER A 631 -15.94 5.62 -25.00
CA SER A 631 -15.22 4.81 -25.97
C SER A 631 -13.88 4.41 -25.37
N ASP A 632 -13.59 3.11 -25.38
CA ASP A 632 -12.34 2.56 -24.87
C ASP A 632 -11.16 2.90 -25.80
N VAL A 633 -10.04 3.27 -25.19
CA VAL A 633 -8.79 3.61 -25.88
C VAL A 633 -7.81 2.45 -25.70
N ASN A 634 -7.34 1.90 -26.81
CA ASN A 634 -6.24 0.95 -26.83
C ASN A 634 -4.97 1.64 -27.34
N LEU A 635 -4.03 1.92 -26.43
CA LEU A 635 -2.73 2.51 -26.77
C LEU A 635 -1.66 1.46 -27.12
N ARG A 636 -1.93 0.16 -26.88
CA ARG A 636 -1.02 -0.95 -27.22
C ARG A 636 -1.18 -1.40 -28.67
N GLU A 637 -2.42 -1.46 -29.15
CA GLU A 637 -2.76 -1.89 -30.50
C GLU A 637 -3.65 -0.83 -31.15
N SER A 638 -3.28 -0.33 -32.34
CA SER A 638 -4.03 0.71 -33.06
C SER A 638 -5.43 0.29 -33.54
N LYS A 639 -5.95 -0.86 -33.10
CA LYS A 639 -7.28 -1.37 -33.43
C LYS A 639 -8.03 -1.74 -32.15
N THR A 640 -9.12 -1.03 -31.89
CA THR A 640 -10.08 -1.36 -30.84
C THR A 640 -10.93 -2.54 -31.29
N ALA A 641 -10.54 -3.77 -30.94
CA ALA A 641 -11.46 -4.90 -31.02
C ALA A 641 -12.30 -4.94 -29.74
N LEU A 642 -13.59 -4.58 -29.84
CA LEU A 642 -14.55 -4.82 -28.78
C LEU A 642 -14.69 -6.35 -28.60
N LYS A 643 -14.29 -6.89 -27.45
CA LYS A 643 -14.63 -8.28 -27.10
C LYS A 643 -16.14 -8.40 -26.99
N GLU A 644 -16.69 -9.48 -27.54
CA GLU A 644 -18.09 -9.82 -27.36
C GLU A 644 -18.43 -9.91 -25.86
N GLN A 645 -19.62 -9.45 -25.48
CA GLN A 645 -20.06 -9.39 -24.07
C GLN A 645 -21.05 -10.51 -23.77
N GLY A 646 -20.98 -11.04 -22.56
CA GLY A 646 -22.01 -11.87 -21.93
C GLY A 646 -22.30 -11.35 -20.52
N SER A 647 -22.92 -12.17 -19.68
CA SER A 647 -23.20 -11.79 -18.29
C SER A 647 -23.08 -12.98 -17.32
N LEU A 648 -22.78 -12.68 -16.05
CA LEU A 648 -22.68 -13.65 -14.96
C LEU A 648 -23.72 -13.36 -13.87
N ALA A 649 -24.46 -14.40 -13.50
CA ALA A 649 -25.31 -14.41 -12.31
C ALA A 649 -24.80 -15.47 -11.32
N LEU A 650 -24.80 -15.12 -10.03
CA LEU A 650 -24.37 -16.01 -8.95
C LEU A 650 -25.57 -16.47 -8.14
N ASP A 651 -25.75 -17.78 -8.05
CA ASP A 651 -26.82 -18.41 -7.27
C ASP A 651 -26.28 -18.75 -5.88
N TYR A 652 -26.74 -18.04 -4.85
CA TYR A 652 -26.31 -18.22 -3.47
C TYR A 652 -27.48 -18.56 -2.56
N THR A 653 -27.30 -19.56 -1.70
CA THR A 653 -28.23 -19.85 -0.59
C THR A 653 -27.68 -19.23 0.69
N PRO A 654 -28.34 -18.18 1.24
CA PRO A 654 -27.91 -17.56 2.49
C PRO A 654 -27.72 -18.55 3.62
N THR A 655 -26.60 -18.44 4.33
CA THR A 655 -26.34 -19.19 5.55
C THR A 655 -26.39 -18.26 6.76
N ALA A 656 -26.50 -18.82 7.98
CA ALA A 656 -26.47 -18.01 9.20
C ALA A 656 -25.13 -17.24 9.36
N LEU A 657 -24.02 -17.80 8.85
CA LEU A 657 -22.67 -17.24 9.01
C LEU A 657 -22.26 -16.32 7.85
N ALA A 658 -22.96 -16.40 6.72
CA ALA A 658 -22.75 -15.52 5.57
C ALA A 658 -24.08 -15.21 4.87
N PRO A 659 -25.02 -14.46 5.48
CA PRO A 659 -26.32 -14.19 4.86
C PRO A 659 -26.22 -13.34 3.58
N ASN A 660 -25.09 -12.64 3.40
CA ASN A 660 -24.76 -11.84 2.22
C ASN A 660 -23.23 -11.75 2.08
N PRO A 661 -22.57 -12.65 1.33
CA PRO A 661 -21.11 -12.69 1.25
C PRO A 661 -20.56 -11.46 0.51
N ASN A 662 -19.42 -10.96 0.95
CA ASN A 662 -18.72 -9.84 0.32
C ASN A 662 -17.63 -10.35 -0.64
N TYR A 663 -17.47 -9.67 -1.79
CA TYR A 663 -16.59 -10.09 -2.88
C TYR A 663 -15.17 -10.41 -2.38
N TYR A 664 -14.45 -9.45 -1.79
CA TYR A 664 -13.07 -9.72 -1.37
C TYR A 664 -12.95 -10.72 -0.22
N SER A 665 -13.76 -10.58 0.82
CA SER A 665 -13.62 -11.44 2.00
C SER A 665 -14.15 -12.87 1.81
N ARG A 666 -15.02 -13.13 0.82
CA ARG A 666 -15.69 -14.44 0.65
C ARG A 666 -15.62 -15.01 -0.77
N PHE A 667 -15.59 -14.19 -1.83
CA PHE A 667 -15.53 -14.71 -3.21
C PHE A 667 -15.04 -13.72 -4.29
N THR A 668 -14.11 -14.13 -5.14
CA THR A 668 -13.73 -13.34 -6.31
C THR A 668 -13.95 -14.09 -7.62
N VAL A 669 -13.96 -13.34 -8.72
CA VAL A 669 -14.00 -13.86 -10.09
C VAL A 669 -12.69 -13.47 -10.77
N ALA A 670 -12.02 -14.43 -11.39
CA ALA A 670 -10.78 -14.21 -12.12
C ALA A 670 -10.93 -14.58 -13.61
N GLU A 671 -10.54 -13.69 -14.51
CA GLU A 671 -10.50 -13.93 -15.96
C GLU A 671 -9.22 -14.69 -16.33
N MET A 672 -9.35 -15.78 -17.08
CA MET A 672 -8.22 -16.46 -17.70
C MET A 672 -7.76 -15.68 -18.94
N GLN A 673 -6.52 -15.20 -18.91
CA GLN A 673 -5.87 -14.52 -20.01
C GLN A 673 -5.45 -15.52 -21.10
N PRO A 674 -5.23 -15.07 -22.35
CA PRO A 674 -4.78 -15.94 -23.44
C PRO A 674 -3.48 -16.72 -23.17
N SER A 675 -2.65 -16.25 -22.24
CA SER A 675 -1.42 -16.96 -21.83
C SER A 675 -1.67 -18.17 -20.93
N GLY A 676 -2.89 -18.40 -20.44
CA GLY A 676 -3.21 -19.44 -19.44
C GLY A 676 -3.12 -18.95 -18.00
N ILE A 677 -2.87 -17.66 -17.80
CA ILE A 677 -2.76 -17.01 -16.50
C ILE A 677 -4.12 -16.47 -16.05
N ILE A 678 -4.42 -16.55 -14.76
CA ILE A 678 -5.61 -15.91 -14.18
C ILE A 678 -5.35 -14.47 -13.70
N ARG A 679 -6.37 -13.62 -13.81
CA ARG A 679 -6.40 -12.24 -13.28
C ARG A 679 -7.73 -11.97 -12.57
N THR A 680 -7.69 -11.73 -11.27
CA THR A 680 -8.84 -11.29 -10.48
C THR A 680 -9.45 -10.00 -11.03
N LEU A 681 -10.79 -9.92 -11.06
CA LEU A 681 -11.51 -8.70 -11.37
C LEU A 681 -11.65 -7.87 -10.08
N TYR A 682 -11.23 -6.61 -10.08
CA TYR A 682 -11.32 -5.73 -8.92
C TYR A 682 -12.47 -4.71 -9.09
N TYR A 683 -13.19 -4.45 -8.01
CA TYR A 683 -14.22 -3.44 -7.82
C TYR A 683 -13.79 -2.39 -6.77
N ASP A 684 -14.38 -1.19 -6.79
CA ASP A 684 -14.06 -0.17 -5.79
C ASP A 684 -14.49 -0.64 -4.38
N GLU A 685 -13.54 -0.68 -3.44
CA GLU A 685 -13.80 -1.05 -2.04
C GLU A 685 -14.61 0.02 -1.30
N ASN A 686 -14.67 1.24 -1.83
CA ASN A 686 -15.51 2.32 -1.29
C ASN A 686 -16.98 2.18 -1.70
N GLU A 687 -17.30 1.30 -2.65
CA GLU A 687 -18.67 0.95 -3.02
C GLU A 687 -19.11 -0.36 -2.33
N PRO A 688 -20.41 -0.58 -2.07
CA PRO A 688 -20.88 -1.84 -1.52
C PRO A 688 -20.60 -3.02 -2.46
N THR A 689 -19.69 -3.89 -2.04
CA THR A 689 -19.25 -5.09 -2.80
C THR A 689 -19.87 -6.39 -2.28
N ASP A 690 -20.93 -6.30 -1.47
CA ASP A 690 -21.70 -7.47 -1.06
C ASP A 690 -22.47 -8.09 -2.24
N LEU A 691 -22.71 -9.40 -2.18
CA LEU A 691 -23.33 -10.15 -3.27
C LEU A 691 -24.67 -9.56 -3.71
N LYS A 692 -25.54 -9.19 -2.77
CA LYS A 692 -26.89 -8.67 -3.07
C LYS A 692 -26.84 -7.33 -3.81
N THR A 693 -25.82 -6.50 -3.54
CA THR A 693 -25.63 -5.23 -4.24
C THR A 693 -24.88 -5.43 -5.55
N LEU A 694 -23.75 -6.13 -5.52
CA LEU A 694 -22.84 -6.25 -6.66
C LEU A 694 -23.40 -7.12 -7.80
N PHE A 695 -24.23 -8.11 -7.44
CA PHE A 695 -24.91 -9.03 -8.36
C PHE A 695 -26.44 -8.96 -8.20
N ASP A 696 -26.98 -7.75 -7.92
CA ASP A 696 -28.42 -7.48 -7.88
C ASP A 696 -29.12 -7.86 -9.21
N ARG A 697 -28.37 -7.77 -10.30
CA ARG A 697 -28.65 -8.24 -11.65
C ARG A 697 -27.43 -8.94 -12.23
N PRO A 698 -27.58 -9.73 -13.31
CA PRO A 698 -26.45 -10.33 -14.00
C PRO A 698 -25.39 -9.29 -14.36
N LYS A 699 -24.14 -9.54 -13.95
CA LYS A 699 -23.00 -8.64 -14.17
C LYS A 699 -22.49 -8.82 -15.60
N GLU A 700 -22.45 -7.75 -16.38
CA GLU A 700 -21.85 -7.79 -17.73
C GLU A 700 -20.33 -8.02 -17.66
N MET A 701 -19.82 -8.87 -18.56
CA MET A 701 -18.41 -9.18 -18.67
C MET A 701 -18.05 -9.71 -20.06
N ASN A 702 -16.77 -9.62 -20.42
CA ASN A 702 -16.28 -10.15 -21.70
C ASN A 702 -16.55 -11.65 -21.81
N ALA A 703 -16.92 -12.12 -22.99
CA ALA A 703 -16.95 -13.55 -23.28
C ALA A 703 -15.54 -14.16 -23.12
N GLY A 704 -15.45 -15.32 -22.49
CA GLY A 704 -14.17 -15.96 -22.16
C GLY A 704 -14.25 -16.96 -21.00
N HIS A 705 -13.08 -17.44 -20.58
CA HIS A 705 -12.91 -18.40 -19.50
C HIS A 705 -12.59 -17.73 -18.18
N TYR A 706 -13.19 -18.22 -17.09
CA TYR A 706 -13.10 -17.61 -15.77
C TYR A 706 -13.00 -18.66 -14.67
N PHE A 707 -12.57 -18.20 -13.48
CA PHE A 707 -12.62 -18.94 -12.24
C PHE A 707 -13.41 -18.16 -11.18
N LEU A 708 -14.30 -18.83 -10.46
CA LEU A 708 -14.93 -18.36 -9.24
C LEU A 708 -14.16 -18.96 -8.07
N VAL A 709 -13.53 -18.11 -7.27
CA VAL A 709 -12.81 -18.53 -6.06
C VAL A 709 -13.62 -18.12 -4.85
N THR A 710 -13.94 -19.07 -3.98
CA THR A 710 -14.61 -18.81 -2.71
C THR A 710 -13.73 -19.25 -1.55
N GLY A 711 -13.89 -18.63 -0.38
CA GLY A 711 -13.28 -19.21 0.81
C GLY A 711 -13.85 -18.77 2.14
N THR A 712 -13.57 -19.62 3.12
CA THR A 712 -13.99 -19.50 4.52
C THR A 712 -12.75 -19.60 5.39
N ARG A 713 -12.35 -18.47 5.97
CA ARG A 713 -11.21 -18.40 6.91
C ARG A 713 -11.63 -18.88 8.30
N MET A 714 -10.83 -19.77 8.87
CA MET A 714 -10.98 -20.37 10.20
C MET A 714 -10.25 -19.53 11.25
N ALA A 715 -10.53 -19.73 12.54
CA ALA A 715 -9.82 -19.03 13.62
C ALA A 715 -8.31 -19.34 13.66
N SER A 716 -7.88 -20.50 13.15
CA SER A 716 -6.45 -20.80 12.96
C SER A 716 -5.79 -19.94 11.88
N GLY A 717 -6.55 -19.18 11.08
CA GLY A 717 -6.08 -18.51 9.86
C GLY A 717 -6.05 -19.42 8.63
N SER A 718 -6.28 -20.73 8.82
CA SER A 718 -6.48 -21.67 7.72
C SER A 718 -7.71 -21.29 6.89
N VAL A 719 -7.71 -21.64 5.62
CA VAL A 719 -8.81 -21.33 4.72
C VAL A 719 -9.30 -22.59 4.04
N LEU A 720 -10.61 -22.82 4.09
CA LEU A 720 -11.29 -23.73 3.17
C LEU A 720 -11.71 -22.93 1.94
N CYS A 721 -11.16 -23.24 0.77
CA CYS A 721 -11.49 -22.54 -0.46
C CYS A 721 -11.85 -23.49 -1.59
N ARG A 722 -12.74 -23.04 -2.47
CA ARG A 722 -13.12 -23.71 -3.71
C ARG A 722 -12.77 -22.81 -4.89
N MET A 723 -12.12 -23.38 -5.89
CA MET A 723 -11.89 -22.73 -7.18
C MET A 723 -12.68 -23.48 -8.25
N ARG A 724 -13.68 -22.82 -8.85
CA ARG A 724 -14.57 -23.39 -9.89
C ARG A 724 -14.32 -22.70 -11.22
N LYS A 725 -14.10 -23.48 -12.29
CA LYS A 725 -13.99 -22.91 -13.64
C LYS A 725 -15.39 -22.68 -14.24
N PHE A 726 -15.53 -21.69 -15.10
CA PHE A 726 -16.74 -21.47 -15.90
C PHE A 726 -16.44 -20.66 -17.17
N THR A 727 -17.38 -20.65 -18.11
CA THR A 727 -17.30 -19.88 -19.36
C THR A 727 -18.44 -18.88 -19.46
N VAL A 728 -18.10 -17.65 -19.83
CA VAL A 728 -19.07 -16.62 -20.23
C VAL A 728 -19.19 -16.64 -21.73
N GLU A 729 -20.40 -16.90 -22.22
CA GLU A 729 -20.71 -16.90 -23.65
C GLU A 729 -21.28 -15.56 -24.11
N ALA A 730 -20.95 -15.14 -25.33
CA ALA A 730 -21.47 -13.92 -25.92
C ALA A 730 -23.01 -13.92 -25.99
N GLY A 731 -23.62 -12.81 -25.57
CA GLY A 731 -25.06 -12.58 -25.59
C GLY A 731 -25.88 -13.44 -24.61
N LYS A 732 -25.24 -14.24 -23.75
CA LYS A 732 -25.91 -15.13 -22.79
C LYS A 732 -25.64 -14.71 -21.34
N THR A 733 -26.51 -15.17 -20.45
CA THR A 733 -26.30 -15.11 -18.99
C THR A 733 -25.85 -16.47 -18.50
N THR A 734 -24.59 -16.56 -18.08
CA THR A 734 -24.03 -17.72 -17.38
C THR A 734 -24.45 -17.65 -15.92
N ARG A 735 -24.99 -18.75 -15.39
CA ARG A 735 -25.34 -18.90 -13.97
C ARG A 735 -24.35 -19.82 -13.28
N GLN A 736 -23.84 -19.42 -12.12
CA GLN A 736 -22.88 -20.22 -11.34
C GLN A 736 -23.28 -20.30 -9.87
N PRO A 737 -23.20 -21.48 -9.24
CA PRO A 737 -23.43 -21.60 -7.81
C PRO A 737 -22.27 -20.97 -7.03
N LEU A 738 -22.61 -20.09 -6.08
CA LEU A 738 -21.69 -19.57 -5.09
C LEU A 738 -21.75 -20.45 -3.84
N GLU A 739 -20.69 -21.18 -3.55
CA GLU A 739 -20.66 -22.12 -2.42
C GLU A 739 -19.51 -21.77 -1.49
N LEU A 740 -19.84 -21.57 -0.21
CA LEU A 740 -18.86 -21.38 0.84
C LEU A 740 -18.66 -22.71 1.55
N LEU A 741 -17.45 -23.27 1.43
CA LEU A 741 -17.09 -24.48 2.15
C LEU A 741 -17.13 -24.21 3.67
N HIS A 742 -17.56 -25.19 4.45
CA HIS A 742 -17.62 -25.09 5.90
C HIS A 742 -16.94 -26.30 6.56
N ASP A 743 -16.29 -26.08 7.69
CA ASP A 743 -15.90 -27.15 8.62
C ASP A 743 -16.96 -27.23 9.72
N SER A 744 -17.62 -28.38 9.87
CA SER A 744 -18.62 -28.60 10.93
C SER A 744 -17.98 -28.82 12.31
N THR A 745 -16.65 -28.90 12.38
CA THR A 745 -15.89 -29.19 13.60
C THR A 745 -15.09 -28.01 14.16
N ASP A 746 -14.96 -26.90 13.42
CA ASP A 746 -14.14 -25.73 13.81
C ASP A 746 -14.99 -24.47 14.08
N ILE A 747 -14.52 -23.61 14.99
CA ILE A 747 -15.21 -22.39 15.42
C ILE A 747 -14.96 -21.28 14.38
N GLN A 748 -16.06 -20.76 13.80
CA GLN A 748 -16.00 -19.79 12.72
C GLN A 748 -16.00 -18.35 13.25
N VAL A 749 -15.27 -17.46 12.56
CA VAL A 749 -15.27 -16.02 12.85
C VAL A 749 -16.50 -15.37 12.20
N ILE A 750 -17.34 -14.76 13.03
CA ILE A 750 -18.58 -14.07 12.68
C ILE A 750 -18.29 -12.64 12.21
N GLY A 751 -17.26 -12.03 12.78
CA GLY A 751 -16.88 -10.64 12.54
C GLY A 751 -15.54 -10.31 13.16
N SER A 752 -15.01 -9.12 12.88
CA SER A 752 -13.83 -8.60 13.57
C SER A 752 -14.17 -7.26 14.22
N ILE A 753 -13.83 -7.13 15.49
CA ILE A 753 -13.87 -5.88 16.26
C ILE A 753 -12.44 -5.37 16.45
N ASN A 754 -12.30 -4.10 16.83
CA ASN A 754 -11.03 -3.58 17.33
C ASN A 754 -10.87 -4.00 18.80
N ALA A 755 -9.96 -4.93 19.09
CA ALA A 755 -9.67 -5.35 20.47
C ALA A 755 -9.02 -4.24 21.32
N GLU A 756 -8.45 -3.21 20.68
CA GLU A 756 -7.93 -2.02 21.36
C GLU A 756 -9.00 -0.93 21.55
N GLN A 757 -10.26 -1.19 21.17
CA GLN A 757 -11.35 -0.25 21.39
C GLN A 757 -11.48 0.09 22.88
N LEU A 758 -11.58 1.38 23.18
CA LEU A 758 -11.63 1.86 24.56
C LEU A 758 -13.04 1.73 25.16
N TYR A 759 -13.07 1.48 26.46
CA TYR A 759 -14.22 1.61 27.34
C TYR A 759 -13.77 2.28 28.66
N HIS A 760 -14.70 2.86 29.42
CA HIS A 760 -14.38 3.46 30.71
C HIS A 760 -14.52 2.42 31.83
N ASP A 761 -13.43 2.05 32.50
CA ASP A 761 -13.43 1.09 33.62
C ASP A 761 -13.90 1.76 34.92
N LEU A 762 -15.01 1.27 35.47
CA LEU A 762 -15.62 1.85 36.68
C LEU A 762 -14.87 1.48 37.97
N SER A 763 -14.06 0.42 37.96
CA SER A 763 -13.30 -0.02 39.14
C SER A 763 -12.01 0.76 39.33
N HIS A 764 -11.37 1.15 38.23
CA HIS A 764 -10.12 1.93 38.22
C HIS A 764 -10.33 3.41 37.85
N ALA A 765 -11.54 3.78 37.40
CA ALA A 765 -11.91 5.13 36.97
C ALA A 765 -11.02 5.71 35.85
N GLU A 766 -10.67 4.88 34.87
CA GLU A 766 -9.85 5.26 33.71
C GLU A 766 -10.33 4.59 32.42
N ASP A 767 -9.92 5.13 31.27
CA ASP A 767 -10.22 4.53 29.97
C ASP A 767 -9.21 3.42 29.68
N ARG A 768 -9.73 2.23 29.38
CA ARG A 768 -8.93 1.04 29.07
C ARG A 768 -9.39 0.43 27.76
N SER A 769 -8.48 -0.21 27.05
CA SER A 769 -8.86 -1.02 25.90
C SER A 769 -9.44 -2.36 26.35
N LEU A 770 -10.33 -2.95 25.53
CA LEU A 770 -10.85 -4.30 25.80
C LEU A 770 -9.71 -5.31 26.02
N LEU A 771 -8.63 -5.21 25.24
CA LEU A 771 -7.47 -6.09 25.33
C LEU A 771 -6.66 -5.89 26.61
N SER A 772 -6.40 -4.65 27.01
CA SER A 772 -5.64 -4.35 28.24
C SER A 772 -6.29 -4.94 29.50
N THR A 773 -7.62 -5.01 29.53
CA THR A 773 -8.40 -5.60 30.64
C THR A 773 -8.45 -7.12 30.59
N THR A 774 -8.58 -7.70 29.39
CA THR A 774 -8.83 -9.14 29.23
C THR A 774 -7.56 -9.96 29.10
N GLY A 775 -6.44 -9.34 28.69
CA GLY A 775 -5.19 -10.02 28.39
C GLY A 775 -5.26 -10.86 27.11
N ARG A 776 -4.17 -11.58 26.79
CA ARG A 776 -4.09 -12.41 25.58
C ARG A 776 -5.00 -13.65 25.67
N GLY A 777 -5.72 -13.96 24.58
CA GLY A 777 -6.63 -15.12 24.49
C GLY A 777 -8.08 -14.72 24.20
N TYR A 778 -9.02 -15.64 24.45
CA TYR A 778 -10.46 -15.37 24.30
C TYR A 778 -11.03 -14.63 25.51
N PHE A 779 -11.98 -13.75 25.26
CA PHE A 779 -12.75 -13.00 26.25
C PHE A 779 -14.22 -12.90 25.84
N ALA A 780 -15.09 -12.60 26.81
CA ALA A 780 -16.49 -12.34 26.57
C ALA A 780 -16.81 -10.88 26.92
N MET A 781 -17.70 -10.25 26.17
CA MET A 781 -18.20 -8.93 26.53
C MET A 781 -19.69 -8.75 26.19
N ALA A 782 -20.35 -7.86 26.92
CA ALA A 782 -21.73 -7.48 26.66
C ALA A 782 -21.98 -5.98 26.82
N ILE A 783 -22.84 -5.42 25.96
CA ILE A 783 -23.45 -4.09 26.11
C ILE A 783 -24.84 -4.27 26.71
N LEU A 784 -25.13 -3.62 27.84
CA LEU A 784 -26.30 -3.88 28.68
C LEU A 784 -27.27 -2.69 28.72
N GLY A 785 -28.57 -2.98 28.63
CA GLY A 785 -29.64 -2.00 28.85
C GLY A 785 -30.19 -2.08 30.27
N ALA A 786 -29.68 -1.25 31.19
CA ALA A 786 -30.09 -1.30 32.59
C ALA A 786 -31.60 -1.11 32.77
N GLY A 787 -32.24 -2.03 33.51
CA GLY A 787 -33.68 -2.02 33.75
C GLY A 787 -34.53 -2.52 32.58
N GLN A 788 -33.92 -2.98 31.48
CA GLN A 788 -34.62 -3.63 30.38
C GLN A 788 -34.77 -5.13 30.65
N GLU A 789 -35.95 -5.68 30.42
CA GLU A 789 -36.26 -7.10 30.65
C GLU A 789 -35.28 -8.06 29.93
N PRO A 790 -34.90 -7.87 28.65
CA PRO A 790 -33.90 -8.71 27.99
C PRO A 790 -32.53 -8.74 28.69
N THR A 791 -32.10 -7.60 29.22
CA THR A 791 -30.81 -7.48 29.93
C THR A 791 -30.89 -8.21 31.28
N ASN A 792 -32.02 -8.08 31.98
CA ASN A 792 -32.22 -8.78 33.25
C ASN A 792 -32.25 -10.31 33.06
N HIS A 793 -32.84 -10.80 31.97
CA HIS A 793 -32.80 -12.22 31.62
C HIS A 793 -31.39 -12.71 31.29
N ALA A 794 -30.64 -11.95 30.47
CA ALA A 794 -29.27 -12.26 30.13
C ALA A 794 -28.37 -12.36 31.37
N LEU A 795 -28.45 -11.38 32.28
CA LEU A 795 -27.67 -11.37 33.51
C LEU A 795 -28.03 -12.56 34.42
N LYS A 796 -29.32 -12.88 34.58
CA LYS A 796 -29.76 -14.07 35.34
C LYS A 796 -29.29 -15.38 34.73
N ASP A 797 -29.24 -15.48 33.40
CA ASP A 797 -28.72 -16.66 32.72
C ASP A 797 -27.19 -16.80 32.89
N LEU A 798 -26.45 -15.69 33.01
CA LEU A 798 -25.03 -15.71 33.34
C LEU A 798 -24.79 -16.17 34.80
N GLU A 799 -25.63 -15.76 35.75
CA GLU A 799 -25.54 -16.22 37.15
C GLU A 799 -25.66 -17.75 37.26
N LYS A 800 -26.50 -18.38 36.44
CA LYS A 800 -26.70 -19.84 36.44
C LYS A 800 -25.44 -20.62 36.05
N VAL A 801 -24.54 -20.01 35.27
CA VAL A 801 -23.29 -20.62 34.80
C VAL A 801 -22.04 -20.00 35.45
N LYS A 802 -22.20 -19.34 36.60
CA LYS A 802 -21.11 -18.69 37.36
C LYS A 802 -19.87 -19.59 37.49
N ALA A 803 -20.07 -20.81 37.99
CA ALA A 803 -18.97 -21.73 38.26
C ALA A 803 -18.19 -22.11 36.98
N ASP A 804 -18.86 -22.27 35.84
CA ASP A 804 -18.20 -22.57 34.57
C ASP A 804 -17.36 -21.38 34.07
N PHE A 805 -17.85 -20.14 34.22
CA PHE A 805 -17.09 -18.93 33.87
C PHE A 805 -15.85 -18.75 34.77
N GLU A 806 -16.00 -19.03 36.06
CA GLU A 806 -14.88 -18.95 37.02
C GLU A 806 -13.85 -20.05 36.76
N GLN A 807 -14.29 -21.24 36.37
CA GLN A 807 -13.41 -22.30 35.92
C GLN A 807 -12.69 -21.95 34.61
N TRP A 808 -13.35 -21.26 33.68
CA TRP A 808 -12.72 -20.76 32.45
C TRP A 808 -11.63 -19.72 32.73
N GLY A 809 -11.79 -18.94 33.81
CA GLY A 809 -10.75 -18.06 34.34
C GLY A 809 -10.47 -16.79 33.51
N ARG A 810 -11.30 -16.50 32.49
CA ARG A 810 -11.18 -15.30 31.64
C ARG A 810 -12.14 -14.19 32.09
N LYS A 811 -11.80 -12.94 31.74
CA LYS A 811 -12.60 -11.76 32.08
C LYS A 811 -13.87 -11.68 31.23
N LEU A 812 -14.95 -11.23 31.87
CA LEU A 812 -16.24 -10.93 31.25
C LEU A 812 -16.52 -9.43 31.38
N ILE A 813 -16.40 -8.68 30.29
CA ILE A 813 -16.62 -7.22 30.31
C ILE A 813 -18.12 -6.92 30.16
N LEU A 814 -18.70 -6.16 31.08
CA LEU A 814 -20.10 -5.76 31.09
C LEU A 814 -20.21 -4.24 31.02
N LEU A 815 -20.56 -3.71 29.85
CA LEU A 815 -20.63 -2.27 29.58
C LEU A 815 -22.06 -1.74 29.61
N PHE A 816 -22.22 -0.55 30.17
CA PHE A 816 -23.46 0.24 30.05
C PHE A 816 -23.27 1.39 29.05
N PRO A 817 -24.31 1.79 28.29
CA PRO A 817 -24.20 2.90 27.34
C PRO A 817 -23.75 4.22 27.96
N ASP A 818 -24.13 4.47 29.22
CA ASP A 818 -23.81 5.70 29.93
C ASP A 818 -23.91 5.51 31.47
N ALA A 819 -23.46 6.53 32.21
CA ALA A 819 -23.45 6.53 33.68
C ALA A 819 -24.86 6.44 34.28
N ASP A 820 -25.90 6.95 33.62
CA ASP A 820 -27.28 6.88 34.10
C ASP A 820 -27.89 5.49 33.88
N GLY A 821 -27.46 4.77 32.84
CA GLY A 821 -27.64 3.33 32.69
C GLY A 821 -27.04 2.58 33.88
N TYR A 822 -25.77 2.83 34.20
CA TYR A 822 -25.14 2.16 35.33
C TYR A 822 -25.81 2.47 36.68
N LYS A 823 -26.22 3.72 36.95
CA LYS A 823 -26.95 4.07 38.19
C LYS A 823 -28.27 3.31 38.37
N ARG A 824 -28.90 2.89 37.27
CA ARG A 824 -30.14 2.10 37.29
C ARG A 824 -29.89 0.61 37.52
N TYR A 825 -28.67 0.14 37.29
CA TYR A 825 -28.28 -1.23 37.62
C TYR A 825 -28.23 -1.39 39.14
N LYS A 826 -28.90 -2.44 39.64
CA LYS A 826 -28.95 -2.78 41.06
C LYS A 826 -28.23 -4.11 41.25
N PRO A 827 -26.99 -4.10 41.79
CA PRO A 827 -26.22 -5.33 42.00
C PRO A 827 -26.97 -6.38 42.84
N ALA A 828 -27.81 -5.93 43.79
CA ALA A 828 -28.62 -6.81 44.63
C ALA A 828 -29.62 -7.69 43.84
N ASP A 829 -30.00 -7.30 42.62
CA ASP A 829 -30.91 -8.06 41.77
C ASP A 829 -30.20 -9.21 41.01
N PHE A 830 -28.85 -9.23 41.04
CA PHE A 830 -27.98 -10.21 40.37
C PHE A 830 -26.78 -10.61 41.28
N PRO A 831 -27.05 -11.21 42.45
CA PRO A 831 -26.04 -11.45 43.49
C PRO A 831 -24.95 -12.46 43.13
N SER A 832 -25.10 -13.24 42.06
CA SER A 832 -24.29 -14.41 41.71
C SER A 832 -23.61 -14.32 40.35
N LEU A 833 -23.21 -13.12 39.91
CA LEU A 833 -22.37 -12.98 38.71
C LEU A 833 -20.93 -13.52 38.95
N PRO A 834 -20.20 -13.94 37.90
CA PRO A 834 -18.81 -14.40 38.02
C PRO A 834 -17.88 -13.34 38.64
N GLU A 835 -16.94 -13.75 39.48
CA GLU A 835 -15.93 -12.84 40.06
C GLU A 835 -14.98 -12.24 38.98
N THR A 836 -14.94 -12.85 37.80
CA THR A 836 -14.18 -12.35 36.65
C THR A 836 -14.89 -11.23 35.87
N ALA A 837 -16.11 -10.84 36.27
CA ALA A 837 -16.85 -9.77 35.63
C ALA A 837 -16.23 -8.38 35.90
N VAL A 838 -16.11 -7.57 34.86
CA VAL A 838 -15.60 -6.19 34.92
C VAL A 838 -16.67 -5.25 34.39
N PHE A 839 -17.02 -4.22 35.16
CA PHE A 839 -18.05 -3.27 34.78
C PHE A 839 -17.45 -1.99 34.20
N GLY A 840 -18.10 -1.45 33.17
CA GLY A 840 -17.62 -0.23 32.51
C GLY A 840 -18.71 0.54 31.77
N LEU A 841 -18.32 1.64 31.14
CA LEU A 841 -19.17 2.43 30.24
C LEU A 841 -18.68 2.32 28.79
N ASP A 842 -19.62 2.18 27.86
CA ASP A 842 -19.33 2.23 26.42
C ASP A 842 -19.17 3.69 25.98
N ILE A 843 -17.92 4.11 25.78
CA ILE A 843 -17.57 5.49 25.46
C ILE A 843 -18.25 5.87 24.13
N GLN A 844 -19.27 6.73 24.23
CA GLN A 844 -20.05 7.24 23.10
C GLN A 844 -20.71 6.13 22.25
N GLY A 845 -20.96 4.95 22.82
CA GLY A 845 -21.59 3.83 22.09
C GLY A 845 -20.70 3.19 21.01
N ARG A 846 -19.38 3.45 21.04
CA ARG A 846 -18.46 2.99 20.00
C ARG A 846 -18.31 1.47 19.99
N ASN A 847 -18.32 0.82 21.16
CA ASN A 847 -18.25 -0.64 21.24
C ASN A 847 -19.54 -1.27 20.69
N ALA A 848 -20.71 -0.73 21.02
CA ALA A 848 -21.97 -1.20 20.47
C ALA A 848 -22.05 -1.03 18.94
N ALA A 849 -21.58 0.11 18.41
CA ALA A 849 -21.53 0.37 16.98
C ALA A 849 -20.55 -0.57 16.25
N MET A 850 -19.37 -0.77 16.84
CA MET A 850 -18.34 -1.69 16.35
C MET A 850 -18.84 -3.13 16.33
N ILE A 851 -19.46 -3.61 17.40
CA ILE A 851 -20.01 -4.97 17.45
C ILE A 851 -21.15 -5.12 16.44
N ARG A 852 -22.00 -4.11 16.30
CA ARG A 852 -23.08 -4.12 15.30
C ARG A 852 -22.52 -4.29 13.90
N GLU A 853 -21.49 -3.51 13.55
CA GLU A 853 -20.84 -3.57 12.25
C GLU A 853 -20.14 -4.91 12.04
N ALA A 854 -19.32 -5.33 13.00
CA ALA A 854 -18.58 -6.58 12.96
C ALA A 854 -19.49 -7.80 12.79
N ALA A 855 -20.58 -7.87 13.54
CA ALA A 855 -21.50 -9.01 13.55
C ALA A 855 -22.76 -8.82 12.67
N ASN A 856 -22.79 -7.77 11.86
CA ASN A 856 -23.90 -7.40 10.98
C ASN A 856 -25.27 -7.38 11.71
N LEU A 857 -25.32 -6.77 12.89
CA LEU A 857 -26.54 -6.65 13.68
C LEU A 857 -27.47 -5.57 13.11
N PRO A 858 -28.80 -5.77 13.16
CA PRO A 858 -29.77 -4.84 12.56
C PRO A 858 -29.73 -3.43 13.16
N ASN A 859 -29.28 -3.28 14.41
CA ASN A 859 -29.07 -1.99 15.06
C ASN A 859 -28.10 -2.15 16.25
N ALA A 860 -27.62 -1.04 16.82
CA ALA A 860 -26.79 -1.03 18.03
C ALA A 860 -27.58 -0.72 19.32
N THR A 861 -28.89 -0.51 19.21
CA THR A 861 -29.74 0.03 20.28
C THR A 861 -30.62 -1.03 20.95
N ASN A 862 -30.82 -2.19 20.33
CA ASN A 862 -31.52 -3.33 20.89
C ASN A 862 -30.55 -4.09 21.81
N LEU A 863 -30.70 -3.88 23.12
CA LEU A 863 -29.83 -4.41 24.15
C LEU A 863 -30.49 -5.60 24.87
N PRO A 864 -29.70 -6.56 25.39
CA PRO A 864 -28.24 -6.59 25.42
C PRO A 864 -27.62 -7.06 24.10
N ILE A 865 -26.37 -6.68 23.83
CA ILE A 865 -25.53 -7.27 22.77
C ILE A 865 -24.41 -8.04 23.45
N VAL A 866 -24.21 -9.31 23.14
CA VAL A 866 -23.28 -10.20 23.84
C VAL A 866 -22.39 -10.89 22.81
N ILE A 867 -21.07 -10.90 23.02
CA ILE A 867 -20.10 -11.56 22.15
C ILE A 867 -19.04 -12.36 22.91
N ILE A 868 -18.40 -13.29 22.19
CA ILE A 868 -17.10 -13.87 22.56
C ILE A 868 -16.13 -13.52 21.43
N ALA A 869 -14.98 -12.95 21.79
CA ALA A 869 -13.94 -12.58 20.85
C ALA A 869 -12.55 -12.97 21.38
N ASP A 870 -11.52 -12.91 20.53
CA ASP A 870 -10.13 -13.08 20.98
C ASP A 870 -9.33 -11.77 20.94
N SER A 871 -8.08 -11.85 21.39
CA SER A 871 -7.14 -10.73 21.43
C SER A 871 -6.80 -10.10 20.08
N PHE A 872 -7.18 -10.73 18.96
CA PHE A 872 -7.06 -10.15 17.62
C PHE A 872 -8.36 -9.49 17.17
N GLY A 873 -9.36 -9.44 18.05
CA GLY A 873 -10.67 -8.87 17.79
C GLY A 873 -11.62 -9.80 17.04
N ARG A 874 -11.29 -11.08 16.86
CA ARG A 874 -12.13 -11.98 16.07
C ARG A 874 -13.31 -12.46 16.89
N VAL A 875 -14.53 -12.09 16.49
CA VAL A 875 -15.78 -12.46 17.14
C VAL A 875 -16.18 -13.87 16.69
N VAL A 876 -16.37 -14.78 17.64
CA VAL A 876 -16.75 -16.19 17.39
C VAL A 876 -18.14 -16.55 17.92
N PHE A 877 -18.77 -15.63 18.65
CA PHE A 877 -20.14 -15.75 19.13
C PHE A 877 -20.79 -14.37 19.20
N VAL A 878 -22.06 -14.27 18.83
CA VAL A 878 -22.87 -13.05 19.01
C VAL A 878 -24.33 -13.37 19.32
N ARG A 879 -24.93 -12.61 20.23
CA ARG A 879 -26.38 -12.56 20.49
C ARG A 879 -26.83 -11.12 20.73
N GLN A 880 -28.04 -10.80 20.32
CA GLN A 880 -28.64 -9.48 20.51
C GLN A 880 -30.10 -9.59 20.99
N GLY A 881 -30.47 -8.74 21.95
CA GLY A 881 -31.82 -8.62 22.48
C GLY A 881 -32.21 -9.82 23.34
N TYR A 882 -33.51 -10.11 23.38
CA TYR A 882 -34.04 -11.18 24.22
C TYR A 882 -33.58 -12.56 23.74
N THR A 883 -32.81 -13.26 24.57
CA THR A 883 -32.30 -14.60 24.31
C THR A 883 -32.48 -15.46 25.56
N ILE A 884 -33.12 -16.62 25.41
CA ILE A 884 -33.31 -17.59 26.50
C ILE A 884 -32.11 -18.54 26.55
N GLY A 885 -31.58 -18.82 27.74
CA GLY A 885 -30.48 -19.76 27.93
C GLY A 885 -29.15 -19.21 27.44
N LEU A 886 -28.94 -17.89 27.54
CA LEU A 886 -27.76 -17.23 27.01
C LEU A 886 -26.46 -17.78 27.61
N GLY A 887 -26.42 -17.95 28.93
CA GLY A 887 -25.24 -18.46 29.64
C GLY A 887 -24.82 -19.86 29.17
N GLU A 888 -25.78 -20.78 29.01
CA GLU A 888 -25.50 -22.13 28.50
C GLU A 888 -25.00 -22.12 27.05
N GLN A 889 -25.58 -21.27 26.20
CA GLN A 889 -25.12 -21.10 24.82
C GLN A 889 -23.68 -20.57 24.74
N MET A 890 -23.33 -19.61 25.62
CA MET A 890 -21.96 -19.13 25.74
C MET A 890 -21.02 -20.25 26.20
N MET A 891 -21.44 -21.07 27.19
CA MET A 891 -20.64 -22.20 27.67
C MET A 891 -20.41 -23.29 26.62
N GLN A 892 -21.38 -23.53 25.72
CA GLN A 892 -21.18 -24.48 24.62
C GLN A 892 -20.07 -24.05 23.67
N VAL A 893 -19.91 -22.74 23.44
CA VAL A 893 -18.80 -22.20 22.65
C VAL A 893 -17.52 -22.20 23.47
N ILE A 894 -17.57 -21.69 24.70
CA ILE A 894 -16.40 -21.58 25.60
C ILE A 894 -15.77 -22.93 25.90
N ARG A 895 -16.54 -24.00 26.09
CA ARG A 895 -15.98 -25.35 26.33
C ARG A 895 -15.28 -25.96 25.11
N ARG A 896 -15.43 -25.35 23.93
CA ARG A 896 -14.73 -25.74 22.70
C ARG A 896 -13.51 -24.85 22.42
N LEU A 897 -13.36 -23.74 23.15
CA LEU A 897 -12.21 -22.82 23.14
C LEU A 897 -11.21 -23.25 24.20
#